data_AF-A0A6A5KPS4-F1
#
_entry.id   AF-A0A6A5KPS4-F1
#
_cell.length_a   1.000
_cell.length_b   1.000
_cell.length_c   1.000
_cell.angle_alpha   90.00
_cell.angle_beta   90.00
_cell.angle_gamma   90.00
#
_symmetry.space_group_name_H-M   'P 1'
#
loop_
_entity.id
_entity.type
_entity.pdbx_description
1 polymer ?
#
loop_
_entity_poly.entity_id
_entity_poly.type
_entity_poly.pdbx_seq_one_letter_code
_entity_poly.pdbx_strand_id
1 'polypeptide(L)'
;MGAFDCYCVLCSGPLHIGVVEFGSRKGKSMRRRRQLVKEEKRKIARGCTRKSDVDDGDGDTSDDDEEMEDVPDFVALEQQRIEQQEQDEDDADSDYEYSSATSSEDTESVNSRDSDLHTEWIPDVNIRPRSPEPEPEPEVFSDNWSQASELPMTQRWGNKSDEDDSDVHDYDPGLFREMDTKWITRCRALGLNSDAPGGPKAFISGRGYYDEYGYFEVVKPGRDPNDTGESSLCCTSYDEERNIAYLFHEACFEILAKSLGHANGKDVNKDVMYRVMETYREDDRASLNVNYGLRAECGQFWECLPGEEYSVCDPSHHAGLEEELQGMLPASLFGKTLGSIDLLHKVHNDPFNVLPYDVLLGIFERVDTKGMLSLMKASYHVNNSTREPAFWSHMTRLRIFPWFYELRSFAQTAVLEALDYKGLFLWVDAVTRPEFGNQGPLMGIANRRRIWGISQMLVPLYKEKVGPVPQPEPENSQEAQAILSSAVCLHMPMTMYPQPEEPRTISTQFVRAWNDIGYRSCDLDTYWRKTERSHFPVLVGIAVKFGEQQRLFGSSEGQLSSPMHIEAGEWIKEVVCYVKEVGIFGVGLGHDSGIFCIRVTLTSGRSKRIAINQRDGTAMRPFVVLDGMHLVGLTGQVAPDGVISRLGLLQAARPGFAPSVRPEYTSAHQMLWKNYAASRYQEPIWAHGVYVHDWFPPSAHAPSFNLPADMTPNELFLWAKDAKCLKDVTPIECFQPVGGWSRSLPVRSAKPSQAESPTQGETTTVPILGSFPGLRTDNNEICSQTRSAPSIVGIRPGSHNFMGGRGHTIGSGGPVASQHSDWHLGTKGEGSLMRELRQTRDKDKSGNSQFHPDATKIFNIDAKAGEVITEVHVQREYRALRLVTTFGREGHFGEEKEWGQEEWWCRKAGEGEVFLGISAGFGEMAGWSESRNTWSHYKLSRVGVVFVRVGEEGKVVKVSAPKIKTPQTAACTPVATFHSMKPGVAGDYGMTAAFLRTNGARKHVGKRV
;
A
#
# COMPACT_ATOMS: atom_id res chain seq x y z
N MET A 1 -22.56 -8.74 -4.79
CA MET A 1 -21.11 -8.46 -4.73
C MET A 1 -20.45 -9.31 -5.80
N GLY A 2 -19.48 -8.80 -6.54
CA GLY A 2 -18.81 -9.60 -7.59
C GLY A 2 -18.03 -10.76 -6.97
N ALA A 3 -17.91 -11.88 -7.69
CA ALA A 3 -16.96 -12.93 -7.35
C ALA A 3 -15.52 -12.38 -7.46
N PHE A 4 -14.63 -12.83 -6.59
CA PHE A 4 -13.20 -12.51 -6.64
C PHE A 4 -12.43 -13.81 -6.47
N ASP A 5 -11.34 -14.03 -7.19
CA ASP A 5 -10.48 -15.19 -6.97
C ASP A 5 -9.46 -14.90 -5.85
N CYS A 6 -9.32 -15.85 -4.93
CA CYS A 6 -8.19 -15.89 -4.02
C CYS A 6 -7.09 -16.79 -4.59
N TYR A 7 -5.83 -16.39 -4.37
CA TYR A 7 -4.66 -17.11 -4.86
C TYR A 7 -3.82 -17.66 -3.72
N CYS A 8 -2.96 -18.62 -4.03
CA CYS A 8 -1.96 -19.10 -3.09
C CYS A 8 -0.97 -17.97 -2.76
N VAL A 9 -0.87 -17.64 -1.47
CA VAL A 9 -0.05 -16.55 -0.93
C VAL A 9 1.44 -16.65 -1.28
N LEU A 10 1.93 -17.85 -1.63
CA LEU A 10 3.34 -18.13 -1.93
C LEU A 10 3.68 -18.23 -3.42
N CYS A 11 2.69 -18.49 -4.28
CA CYS A 11 2.95 -18.69 -5.72
C CYS A 11 2.00 -17.90 -6.62
N SER A 12 1.02 -17.19 -6.06
CA SER A 12 -0.08 -16.53 -6.77
C SER A 12 -0.85 -17.45 -7.73
N GLY A 13 -0.70 -18.77 -7.59
CA GLY A 13 -1.42 -19.74 -8.41
C GLY A 13 -2.87 -19.90 -7.95
N PRO A 14 -3.73 -20.45 -8.82
CA PRO A 14 -5.14 -20.67 -8.50
C PRO A 14 -5.30 -21.68 -7.36
N LEU A 15 -6.47 -21.71 -6.72
CA LEU A 15 -6.75 -22.61 -5.58
C LEU A 15 -7.72 -23.73 -5.93
N HIS A 16 -8.19 -23.79 -7.17
CA HIS A 16 -9.01 -24.86 -7.69
C HIS A 16 -8.63 -25.18 -9.14
N ILE A 17 -8.86 -26.44 -9.56
CA ILE A 17 -8.52 -26.88 -10.91
C ILE A 17 -9.46 -26.33 -12.00
N GLY A 18 -10.66 -25.89 -11.62
CA GLY A 18 -11.70 -25.43 -12.56
C GLY A 18 -11.35 -24.21 -13.40
N VAL A 19 -10.43 -23.34 -12.93
CA VAL A 19 -9.95 -22.16 -13.69
C VAL A 19 -8.77 -22.49 -14.60
N VAL A 20 -8.19 -23.70 -14.50
CA VAL A 20 -7.04 -24.09 -15.33
C VAL A 20 -7.57 -24.72 -16.61
N GLU A 21 -7.67 -23.90 -17.64
CA GLU A 21 -8.26 -24.29 -18.93
C GLU A 21 -7.18 -24.79 -19.91
N PHE A 22 -7.49 -25.91 -20.56
CA PHE A 22 -6.67 -26.52 -21.60
C PHE A 22 -7.36 -26.36 -22.95
N GLY A 23 -6.74 -25.59 -23.85
CA GLY A 23 -7.36 -25.30 -25.13
C GLY A 23 -7.26 -26.46 -26.10
N SER A 24 -7.87 -26.34 -27.28
CA SER A 24 -8.00 -27.45 -28.22
C SER A 24 -6.68 -28.07 -28.67
N ARG A 25 -6.66 -29.41 -28.77
CA ARG A 25 -5.56 -30.21 -29.36
C ARG A 25 -5.54 -30.15 -30.90
N LYS A 26 -6.50 -29.48 -31.54
CA LYS A 26 -6.54 -29.31 -33.00
C LYS A 26 -5.28 -28.58 -33.48
N GLY A 27 -4.69 -29.04 -34.59
CA GLY A 27 -3.42 -28.52 -35.12
C GLY A 27 -3.42 -27.00 -35.34
N LYS A 28 -4.53 -26.43 -35.84
CA LYS A 28 -4.70 -24.99 -36.06
C LYS A 28 -4.62 -24.18 -34.76
N SER A 29 -5.38 -24.56 -33.72
CA SER A 29 -5.38 -23.89 -32.41
C SER A 29 -4.02 -23.98 -31.71
N MET A 30 -3.34 -25.12 -31.83
CA MET A 30 -1.98 -25.32 -31.31
C MET A 30 -0.96 -24.42 -32.00
N ARG A 31 -1.00 -24.34 -33.34
CA ARG A 31 -0.11 -23.45 -34.12
C ARG A 31 -0.35 -21.98 -33.74
N ARG A 32 -1.62 -21.55 -33.65
CA ARG A 32 -2.01 -20.18 -33.27
C ARG A 32 -1.44 -19.80 -31.89
N ARG A 33 -1.65 -20.62 -30.85
CA ARG A 33 -1.12 -20.34 -29.51
C ARG A 33 0.41 -20.27 -29.47
N ARG A 34 1.09 -21.22 -30.13
CA ARG A 34 2.56 -21.21 -30.22
C ARG A 34 3.10 -19.99 -30.98
N GLN A 35 2.39 -19.54 -32.01
CA GLN A 35 2.70 -18.31 -32.74
C GLN A 35 2.55 -17.09 -31.82
N LEU A 36 1.47 -16.98 -31.06
CA LEU A 36 1.26 -15.90 -30.09
C LEU A 36 2.39 -15.85 -29.04
N VAL A 37 2.77 -17.01 -28.48
CA VAL A 37 3.90 -17.10 -27.54
C VAL A 37 5.20 -16.62 -28.20
N LYS A 38 5.45 -16.99 -29.46
CA LYS A 38 6.65 -16.59 -30.22
C LYS A 38 6.67 -15.09 -30.52
N GLU A 39 5.55 -14.51 -30.93
CA GLU A 39 5.40 -13.07 -31.17
C GLU A 39 5.57 -12.28 -29.89
N GLU A 40 4.97 -12.74 -28.80
CA GLU A 40 5.06 -12.09 -27.50
C GLU A 40 6.49 -12.15 -26.95
N LYS A 41 7.20 -13.28 -27.08
CA LYS A 41 8.65 -13.36 -26.79
C LYS A 41 9.46 -12.32 -27.56
N ARG A 42 9.13 -12.09 -28.84
CA ARG A 42 9.79 -11.06 -29.66
C ARG A 42 9.51 -9.65 -29.14
N LYS A 43 8.28 -9.36 -28.71
CA LYS A 43 7.91 -8.07 -28.09
C LYS A 43 8.69 -7.82 -26.80
N ILE A 44 8.76 -8.81 -25.91
CA ILE A 44 9.54 -8.73 -24.67
C ILE A 44 11.02 -8.49 -24.97
N ALA A 45 11.59 -9.20 -25.95
CA ALA A 45 13.00 -9.04 -26.33
C ALA A 45 13.32 -7.64 -26.89
N ARG A 46 12.33 -6.94 -27.48
CA ARG A 46 12.44 -5.56 -27.93
C ARG A 46 12.28 -4.52 -26.82
N GLY A 47 11.95 -4.93 -25.59
CA GLY A 47 11.71 -4.02 -24.47
C GLY A 47 10.35 -3.32 -24.50
N CYS A 48 9.43 -3.76 -25.36
CA CYS A 48 8.04 -3.28 -25.34
C CYS A 48 7.31 -3.94 -24.16
N THR A 49 7.17 -3.22 -23.04
CA THR A 49 6.27 -3.63 -21.96
C THR A 49 4.83 -3.34 -22.34
N ARG A 50 3.94 -4.33 -22.17
CA ARG A 50 2.48 -4.16 -22.33
C ARG A 50 2.04 -3.03 -21.41
N LYS A 51 1.57 -1.91 -21.96
CA LYS A 51 0.75 -0.97 -21.19
C LYS A 51 -0.56 -1.72 -20.91
N SER A 52 -1.00 -1.73 -19.66
CA SER A 52 -2.30 -2.30 -19.31
C SER A 52 -3.37 -1.57 -20.12
N ASP A 53 -4.01 -2.27 -21.04
CA ASP A 53 -5.17 -1.79 -21.78
C ASP A 53 -6.35 -1.73 -20.81
N VAL A 54 -6.42 -0.66 -20.01
CA VAL A 54 -7.61 -0.30 -19.25
C VAL A 54 -8.37 0.72 -20.09
N ASP A 55 -9.36 0.19 -20.80
CA ASP A 55 -10.64 0.78 -21.20
C ASP A 55 -10.70 2.32 -21.19
N ASP A 56 -10.42 2.94 -22.34
CA ASP A 56 -10.90 4.28 -22.68
C ASP A 56 -11.83 4.14 -23.88
N GLY A 57 -13.09 4.50 -23.66
CA GLY A 57 -14.18 4.36 -24.61
C GLY A 57 -14.01 5.17 -25.89
N ASP A 58 -14.74 4.70 -26.89
CA ASP A 58 -14.98 5.31 -28.20
C ASP A 58 -14.85 6.84 -28.21
N GLY A 59 -13.79 7.31 -28.88
CA GLY A 59 -13.47 8.72 -29.06
C GLY A 59 -12.71 8.94 -30.37
N ASP A 60 -13.47 8.88 -31.47
CA ASP A 60 -13.32 9.64 -32.72
C ASP A 60 -11.88 10.09 -33.11
N THR A 61 -11.21 9.30 -33.94
CA THR A 61 -9.92 9.65 -34.55
C THR A 61 -10.12 10.64 -35.69
N SER A 62 -9.76 11.90 -35.46
CA SER A 62 -9.52 12.87 -36.53
C SER A 62 -8.10 12.72 -37.07
N ASP A 63 -8.03 12.62 -38.39
CA ASP A 63 -6.85 12.65 -39.24
C ASP A 63 -5.89 13.80 -38.89
N ASP A 64 -4.60 13.48 -38.77
CA ASP A 64 -3.50 14.40 -39.07
C ASP A 64 -2.33 13.56 -39.62
N ASP A 65 -2.26 13.53 -40.94
CA ASP A 65 -1.15 12.99 -41.74
C ASP A 65 0.07 13.91 -41.63
N GLU A 66 1.16 13.44 -41.01
CA GLU A 66 2.50 13.96 -41.30
C GLU A 66 3.29 12.89 -42.06
N GLU A 67 3.50 13.17 -43.35
CA GLU A 67 4.34 12.44 -44.29
C GLU A 67 5.73 12.16 -43.70
N MET A 68 6.05 10.87 -43.47
CA MET A 68 7.43 10.41 -43.38
C MET A 68 7.77 9.60 -44.63
N GLU A 69 8.79 10.09 -45.35
CA GLU A 69 9.31 9.59 -46.61
C GLU A 69 9.64 8.08 -46.56
N ASP A 70 9.12 7.38 -47.58
CA ASP A 70 9.30 5.95 -47.84
C ASP A 70 10.77 5.56 -48.01
N VAL A 71 11.29 4.76 -47.08
CA VAL A 71 12.40 3.84 -47.34
C VAL A 71 11.78 2.44 -47.53
N PRO A 72 11.89 1.80 -48.71
CA PRO A 72 11.28 0.50 -48.91
C PRO A 72 11.96 -0.54 -48.01
N ASP A 73 11.20 -1.03 -47.03
CA ASP A 73 11.60 -2.12 -46.14
C ASP A 73 11.69 -3.42 -46.95
N PHE A 74 12.89 -3.72 -47.43
CA PHE A 74 13.23 -4.95 -48.14
C PHE A 74 12.83 -6.21 -47.35
N VAL A 75 12.69 -6.12 -46.02
CA VAL A 75 12.28 -7.23 -45.17
C VAL A 75 10.77 -7.50 -45.30
N ALA A 76 9.94 -6.46 -45.47
CA ALA A 76 8.50 -6.61 -45.66
C ALA A 76 8.15 -7.24 -47.01
N LEU A 77 8.90 -6.92 -48.08
CA LEU A 77 8.72 -7.52 -49.40
C LEU A 77 9.16 -9.00 -49.45
N GLU A 78 10.23 -9.36 -48.74
CA GLU A 78 10.67 -10.76 -48.63
C GLU A 78 9.67 -11.59 -47.80
N GLN A 79 9.08 -10.98 -46.75
CA GLN A 79 8.04 -11.58 -45.90
C GLN A 79 6.76 -11.87 -46.70
N GLN A 80 6.30 -10.90 -47.50
CA GLN A 80 5.12 -11.05 -48.34
C GLN A 80 5.31 -12.14 -49.40
N ARG A 81 6.55 -12.31 -49.88
CA ARG A 81 6.91 -13.34 -50.86
C ARG A 81 6.98 -14.74 -50.27
N ILE A 82 7.39 -14.88 -49.01
CA ILE A 82 7.36 -16.17 -48.28
C ILE A 82 5.91 -16.55 -47.97
N GLU A 83 5.08 -15.60 -47.53
CA GLU A 83 3.65 -15.84 -47.25
C GLU A 83 2.87 -16.23 -48.51
N GLN A 84 3.16 -15.61 -49.66
CA GLN A 84 2.56 -15.99 -50.94
C GLN A 84 3.02 -17.38 -51.40
N GLN A 85 4.28 -17.74 -51.14
CA GLN A 85 4.82 -19.05 -51.51
C GLN A 85 4.30 -20.19 -50.63
N GLU A 86 4.02 -19.93 -49.34
CA GLU A 86 3.37 -20.91 -48.45
C GLU A 86 1.86 -21.06 -48.76
N GLN A 87 1.19 -20.00 -49.22
CA GLN A 87 -0.21 -20.06 -49.61
C GLN A 87 -0.43 -20.79 -50.95
N ASP A 88 0.51 -20.64 -51.90
CA ASP A 88 0.50 -21.36 -53.18
C ASP A 88 0.83 -22.86 -53.02
N GLU A 89 1.50 -23.28 -51.94
CA GLU A 89 1.77 -24.69 -51.62
C GLU A 89 0.56 -25.39 -50.98
N ASP A 90 -0.32 -24.66 -50.27
CA ASP A 90 -1.53 -25.21 -49.63
C ASP A 90 -2.70 -25.40 -50.62
N ASP A 91 -2.81 -24.57 -51.67
CA ASP A 91 -3.82 -24.72 -52.73
C ASP A 91 -3.48 -25.85 -53.73
N ALA A 92 -2.26 -26.39 -53.69
CA ALA A 92 -1.82 -27.49 -54.56
C ALA A 92 -2.23 -28.90 -54.06
N ASP A 93 -2.67 -29.03 -52.80
CA ASP A 93 -2.98 -30.32 -52.15
C ASP A 93 -4.50 -30.55 -51.91
N SER A 94 -5.39 -29.66 -52.35
CA SER A 94 -6.84 -29.79 -52.14
C SER A 94 -7.63 -30.49 -53.25
N ASP A 95 -7.00 -30.77 -54.41
CA ASP A 95 -7.73 -31.23 -55.60
C ASP A 95 -7.41 -32.70 -55.94
N TYR A 96 -7.84 -33.63 -55.07
CA TYR A 96 -8.02 -35.03 -55.46
C TYR A 96 -9.46 -35.47 -55.20
N GLU A 97 -10.32 -35.16 -56.17
CA GLU A 97 -11.65 -35.75 -56.33
C GLU A 97 -11.53 -37.28 -56.55
N TYR A 98 -12.11 -38.07 -55.66
CA TYR A 98 -12.36 -39.49 -55.88
C TYR A 98 -13.86 -39.71 -56.08
N SER A 99 -14.28 -39.82 -57.35
CA SER A 99 -15.64 -40.19 -57.72
C SER A 99 -15.73 -41.64 -58.22
N SER A 100 -16.70 -42.36 -57.62
CA SER A 100 -17.54 -43.44 -58.19
C SER A 100 -17.08 -44.90 -58.11
N ALA A 101 -17.83 -45.72 -57.34
CA ALA A 101 -18.71 -46.77 -57.89
C ALA A 101 -19.59 -47.48 -56.83
N THR A 102 -20.89 -47.15 -56.86
CA THR A 102 -22.14 -47.96 -56.78
C THR A 102 -22.18 -49.40 -56.21
N SER A 103 -23.13 -49.63 -55.29
CA SER A 103 -23.98 -50.84 -55.12
C SER A 103 -24.93 -50.60 -53.92
N SER A 104 -26.16 -50.07 -54.09
CA SER A 104 -27.46 -50.80 -54.13
C SER A 104 -27.63 -51.83 -52.99
N GLU A 105 -28.67 -51.89 -52.15
CA GLU A 105 -30.13 -51.73 -52.34
C GLU A 105 -30.83 -51.45 -50.98
N ASP A 106 -31.97 -50.71 -51.03
CA ASP A 106 -33.27 -50.90 -50.34
C ASP A 106 -33.35 -51.04 -48.79
N THR A 107 -34.26 -50.40 -48.02
CA THR A 107 -35.68 -50.03 -48.20
C THR A 107 -36.14 -48.93 -47.20
N GLU A 108 -37.00 -48.03 -47.69
CA GLU A 108 -38.23 -47.42 -47.10
C GLU A 108 -38.24 -46.99 -45.60
N SER A 109 -38.10 -45.71 -45.26
CA SER A 109 -39.17 -44.69 -45.06
C SER A 109 -40.45 -45.16 -44.35
N VAL A 110 -40.74 -44.66 -43.13
CA VAL A 110 -42.02 -43.96 -42.77
C VAL A 110 -41.84 -43.15 -41.47
N ASN A 111 -42.32 -41.91 -41.48
CA ASN A 111 -42.51 -41.01 -40.34
C ASN A 111 -43.74 -41.39 -39.46
N SER A 112 -43.63 -41.24 -38.13
CA SER A 112 -44.68 -40.72 -37.22
C SER A 112 -44.13 -40.77 -35.79
N ARG A 113 -43.93 -39.66 -35.06
CA ARG A 113 -44.92 -38.76 -34.41
C ARG A 113 -45.75 -39.45 -33.31
N ASP A 114 -45.67 -38.86 -32.12
CA ASP A 114 -46.46 -39.06 -30.88
C ASP A 114 -46.22 -40.42 -30.17
N SER A 115 -46.16 -40.55 -28.85
CA SER A 115 -46.87 -39.85 -27.78
C SER A 115 -46.23 -40.18 -26.42
N ASP A 116 -46.51 -39.33 -25.44
CA ASP A 116 -46.36 -39.55 -23.99
C ASP A 116 -46.84 -40.94 -23.52
N LEU A 117 -46.21 -41.49 -22.46
CA LEU A 117 -46.89 -41.82 -21.19
C LEU A 117 -45.96 -42.55 -20.21
N HIS A 118 -45.93 -42.03 -18.99
CA HIS A 118 -45.63 -42.71 -17.74
C HIS A 118 -46.29 -44.11 -17.66
N THR A 119 -45.69 -45.03 -16.88
CA THR A 119 -46.26 -45.55 -15.60
C THR A 119 -45.70 -46.95 -15.25
N GLU A 120 -45.17 -47.04 -14.02
CA GLU A 120 -45.08 -48.17 -13.06
C GLU A 120 -44.39 -49.51 -13.45
N TRP A 121 -43.35 -49.94 -12.73
CA TRP A 121 -43.38 -50.65 -11.43
C TRP A 121 -44.11 -52.00 -11.49
N ILE A 122 -43.38 -53.13 -11.46
CA ILE A 122 -43.62 -54.38 -10.69
C ILE A 122 -42.33 -55.25 -10.79
N PRO A 123 -41.99 -56.06 -9.76
CA PRO A 123 -40.63 -56.44 -9.39
C PRO A 123 -40.26 -57.92 -9.61
N ASP A 124 -39.02 -58.21 -9.19
CA ASP A 124 -38.45 -59.49 -8.78
C ASP A 124 -37.97 -60.51 -9.84
N VAL A 125 -36.70 -60.90 -9.65
CA VAL A 125 -36.21 -62.28 -9.40
C VAL A 125 -34.86 -62.51 -10.11
N ASN A 126 -33.73 -62.35 -9.40
CA ASN A 126 -32.85 -63.47 -9.00
C ASN A 126 -31.50 -62.98 -8.45
N ILE A 127 -31.37 -63.08 -7.13
CA ILE A 127 -30.17 -62.84 -6.34
C ILE A 127 -29.19 -64.01 -6.55
N ARG A 128 -27.95 -63.71 -6.92
CA ARG A 128 -26.79 -64.61 -6.71
C ARG A 128 -26.07 -64.20 -5.41
N PRO A 129 -25.54 -65.14 -4.62
CA PRO A 129 -24.91 -64.81 -3.34
C PRO A 129 -23.56 -64.10 -3.57
N ARG A 130 -23.39 -62.94 -2.94
CA ARG A 130 -22.13 -62.20 -2.85
C ARG A 130 -21.20 -62.96 -1.90
N SER A 131 -19.96 -63.16 -2.33
CA SER A 131 -18.87 -63.64 -1.47
C SER A 131 -18.59 -62.61 -0.36
N PRO A 132 -18.09 -63.02 0.82
CA PRO A 132 -17.84 -62.09 1.92
C PRO A 132 -16.76 -61.09 1.50
N GLU A 133 -17.06 -59.80 1.63
CA GLU A 133 -16.07 -58.74 1.53
C GLU A 133 -14.99 -58.96 2.60
N PRO A 134 -13.69 -58.84 2.25
CA PRO A 134 -12.63 -58.90 3.25
C PRO A 134 -12.78 -57.72 4.22
N GLU A 135 -12.61 -58.01 5.51
CA GLU A 135 -12.64 -56.97 6.55
C GLU A 135 -11.63 -55.85 6.22
N PRO A 136 -11.99 -54.57 6.45
CA PRO A 136 -11.09 -53.46 6.20
C PRO A 136 -9.86 -53.61 7.09
N GLU A 137 -8.69 -53.75 6.48
CA GLU A 137 -7.44 -53.69 7.22
C GLU A 137 -7.36 -52.34 7.95
N PRO A 138 -6.87 -52.32 9.20
CA PRO A 138 -6.72 -51.08 9.96
C PRO A 138 -5.84 -50.11 9.17
N GLU A 139 -6.37 -48.90 8.93
CA GLU A 139 -5.63 -47.82 8.27
C GLU A 139 -4.25 -47.65 8.92
N VAL A 140 -3.23 -48.08 8.20
CA VAL A 140 -1.84 -47.88 8.60
C VAL A 140 -1.57 -46.38 8.52
N PHE A 141 -1.49 -45.76 9.69
CA PHE A 141 -1.10 -44.37 9.96
C PHE A 141 0.17 -44.00 9.17
N SER A 142 0.01 -43.41 7.98
CA SER A 142 1.10 -42.77 7.23
C SER A 142 1.00 -41.26 7.39
N ASP A 143 1.73 -40.74 8.38
CA ASP A 143 1.83 -39.32 8.77
C ASP A 143 2.75 -38.47 7.87
N ASN A 144 3.04 -38.94 6.65
CA ASN A 144 3.61 -38.10 5.60
C ASN A 144 2.51 -37.20 5.04
N TRP A 145 2.86 -36.00 4.58
CA TRP A 145 1.94 -35.11 3.85
C TRP A 145 1.39 -35.71 2.52
N SER A 146 1.56 -37.02 2.30
CA SER A 146 1.01 -37.89 1.26
C SER A 146 0.66 -39.22 1.94
N GLN A 147 -0.53 -39.80 1.85
CA GLN A 147 -1.34 -40.09 0.65
C GLN A 147 -2.82 -40.27 1.05
N ALA A 148 -3.71 -40.19 0.04
CA ALA A 148 -5.11 -40.63 0.03
C ALA A 148 -6.13 -39.90 0.95
N SER A 149 -6.61 -38.76 0.47
CA SER A 149 -8.06 -38.53 0.39
C SER A 149 -8.30 -37.62 -0.81
N GLU A 150 -8.73 -38.19 -1.92
CA GLU A 150 -9.16 -37.41 -3.08
C GLU A 150 -10.38 -36.59 -2.65
N LEU A 151 -10.26 -35.27 -2.62
CA LEU A 151 -11.46 -34.43 -2.66
C LEU A 151 -12.19 -34.81 -3.96
N PRO A 152 -13.50 -35.08 -3.94
CA PRO A 152 -14.24 -35.38 -5.16
C PRO A 152 -13.97 -34.22 -6.12
N MET A 153 -13.43 -34.53 -7.31
CA MET A 153 -13.31 -33.54 -8.39
C MET A 153 -14.70 -32.94 -8.58
N THR A 154 -14.89 -31.71 -8.10
CA THR A 154 -16.14 -30.99 -8.28
C THR A 154 -16.42 -30.93 -9.78
N GLN A 155 -17.66 -31.23 -10.13
CA GLN A 155 -18.19 -31.24 -11.49
C GLN A 155 -17.66 -30.03 -12.27
N ARG A 156 -17.02 -30.26 -13.41
CA ARG A 156 -16.59 -29.23 -14.36
C ARG A 156 -17.81 -28.39 -14.74
N TRP A 157 -17.86 -27.11 -14.38
CA TRP A 157 -18.95 -26.22 -14.77
C TRP A 157 -18.82 -25.95 -16.29
N GLY A 158 -19.76 -26.49 -17.06
CA GLY A 158 -19.93 -26.20 -18.48
C GLY A 158 -19.05 -27.02 -19.43
N ASN A 159 -19.68 -27.86 -20.26
CA ASN A 159 -19.09 -28.23 -21.54
C ASN A 159 -19.07 -26.97 -22.41
N LYS A 160 -17.90 -26.34 -22.61
CA LYS A 160 -17.72 -25.34 -23.67
C LYS A 160 -18.13 -26.00 -25.00
N SER A 161 -19.02 -25.37 -25.75
CA SER A 161 -19.35 -25.80 -27.11
C SER A 161 -18.11 -25.64 -27.98
N ASP A 162 -17.79 -26.64 -28.80
CA ASP A 162 -16.60 -26.72 -29.68
C ASP A 162 -16.50 -25.62 -30.77
N GLU A 163 -17.36 -24.61 -30.73
CA GLU A 163 -17.52 -23.55 -31.74
C GLU A 163 -17.06 -22.16 -31.28
N ASP A 164 -16.63 -21.97 -30.03
CA ASP A 164 -16.22 -20.65 -29.54
C ASP A 164 -14.73 -20.37 -29.84
N ASP A 165 -14.44 -19.31 -30.59
CA ASP A 165 -13.09 -18.88 -31.02
C ASP A 165 -12.23 -18.33 -29.85
N SER A 166 -12.63 -18.60 -28.60
CA SER A 166 -12.08 -18.08 -27.35
C SER A 166 -10.90 -18.88 -26.78
N ASP A 167 -10.50 -19.98 -27.44
CA ASP A 167 -9.32 -20.83 -27.15
C ASP A 167 -7.96 -20.07 -27.11
N VAL A 168 -7.95 -18.77 -27.40
CA VAL A 168 -6.76 -17.90 -27.42
C VAL A 168 -6.12 -17.78 -26.03
N HIS A 169 -6.92 -17.92 -24.97
CA HIS A 169 -6.50 -17.73 -23.57
C HIS A 169 -6.43 -19.05 -22.79
N ASP A 170 -6.16 -20.18 -23.44
CA ASP A 170 -6.03 -21.48 -22.76
C ASP A 170 -4.61 -22.06 -22.88
N TYR A 171 -4.18 -22.84 -21.88
CA TYR A 171 -2.86 -23.46 -21.87
C TYR A 171 -2.66 -24.55 -22.93
N ASP A 172 -1.45 -24.65 -23.50
CA ASP A 172 -1.09 -25.65 -24.52
C ASP A 172 -1.12 -27.09 -23.93
N PRO A 173 -2.09 -27.95 -24.31
CA PRO A 173 -2.23 -29.32 -23.80
C PRO A 173 -1.15 -30.29 -24.29
N GLY A 174 -0.26 -29.82 -25.17
CA GLY A 174 0.93 -30.54 -25.63
C GLY A 174 2.18 -30.26 -24.78
N LEU A 175 2.15 -29.27 -23.89
CA LEU A 175 3.28 -28.96 -23.00
C LEU A 175 3.20 -29.71 -21.66
N PHE A 176 2.00 -29.88 -21.11
CA PHE A 176 1.77 -30.63 -19.86
C PHE A 176 0.36 -31.24 -19.85
N ARG A 177 0.14 -32.18 -18.92
CA ARG A 177 -1.12 -32.93 -18.77
C ARG A 177 -1.92 -32.37 -17.59
N GLU A 178 -3.21 -32.64 -17.58
CA GLU A 178 -4.11 -32.31 -16.46
C GLU A 178 -3.65 -32.94 -15.12
N MET A 179 -2.96 -34.07 -15.17
CA MET A 179 -2.38 -34.68 -13.96
C MET A 179 -1.31 -33.78 -13.30
N ASP A 180 -0.62 -32.94 -14.08
CA ASP A 180 0.45 -32.06 -13.62
C ASP A 180 -0.08 -30.83 -12.86
N THR A 181 -1.41 -30.60 -12.88
CA THR A 181 -2.08 -29.50 -12.15
C THR A 181 -2.84 -29.97 -10.91
N LYS A 182 -2.92 -31.29 -10.65
CA LYS A 182 -3.66 -31.84 -9.51
C LYS A 182 -3.17 -31.34 -8.14
N TRP A 183 -1.90 -30.95 -8.05
CA TRP A 183 -1.34 -30.38 -6.82
C TRP A 183 -2.03 -29.07 -6.40
N ILE A 184 -2.62 -28.34 -7.35
CA ILE A 184 -3.30 -27.05 -7.14
C ILE A 184 -4.52 -27.19 -6.23
N THR A 185 -5.18 -28.34 -6.20
CA THR A 185 -6.35 -28.57 -5.33
C THR A 185 -5.96 -28.93 -3.89
N ARG A 186 -4.66 -29.10 -3.62
CA ARG A 186 -4.15 -29.44 -2.28
C ARG A 186 -3.85 -28.17 -1.50
N CYS A 187 -4.93 -27.49 -1.14
CA CYS A 187 -4.90 -26.21 -0.45
C CYS A 187 -5.11 -26.37 1.07
N ARG A 188 -4.49 -25.48 1.83
CA ARG A 188 -4.70 -25.25 3.25
C ARG A 188 -4.64 -23.76 3.54
N ALA A 189 -5.02 -23.37 4.75
CA ALA A 189 -4.94 -22.00 5.20
C ALA A 189 -4.06 -21.88 6.45
N LEU A 190 -3.28 -20.81 6.54
CA LEU A 190 -2.63 -20.36 7.77
C LEU A 190 -3.55 -19.33 8.42
N GLY A 191 -4.23 -19.72 9.50
CA GLY A 191 -5.18 -18.90 10.23
C GLY A 191 -4.66 -18.45 11.59
N LEU A 192 -5.41 -17.56 12.25
CA LEU A 192 -5.16 -17.09 13.61
C LEU A 192 -6.39 -17.30 14.48
N ASN A 193 -6.25 -18.10 15.54
CA ASN A 193 -7.28 -18.31 16.55
C ASN A 193 -7.02 -17.35 17.72
N SER A 194 -7.75 -16.22 17.77
CA SER A 194 -7.61 -15.22 18.83
C SER A 194 -7.90 -15.76 20.23
N ASP A 195 -8.75 -16.78 20.30
CA ASP A 195 -9.31 -17.32 21.53
C ASP A 195 -8.50 -18.50 22.08
N ALA A 196 -7.48 -18.96 21.34
CA ALA A 196 -6.60 -20.04 21.77
C ALA A 196 -5.86 -19.67 23.08
N PRO A 197 -5.86 -20.55 24.10
CA PRO A 197 -5.17 -20.32 25.36
C PRO A 197 -3.65 -20.48 25.18
N GLY A 198 -2.88 -19.46 25.57
CA GLY A 198 -1.41 -19.51 25.58
C GLY A 198 -0.74 -18.59 24.56
N GLY A 199 0.56 -18.82 24.36
CA GLY A 199 1.42 -18.01 23.50
C GLY A 199 1.20 -18.20 21.99
N PRO A 200 1.18 -19.45 21.47
CA PRO A 200 0.91 -19.69 20.05
C PRO A 200 -0.59 -19.67 19.78
N LYS A 201 -0.99 -18.92 18.75
CA LYS A 201 -2.38 -18.70 18.33
C LYS A 201 -2.61 -18.99 16.85
N ALA A 202 -1.56 -18.94 16.04
CA ALA A 202 -1.66 -19.31 14.63
C ALA A 202 -1.79 -20.82 14.45
N PHE A 203 -2.51 -21.24 13.41
CA PHE A 203 -2.75 -22.65 13.09
C PHE A 203 -2.72 -22.89 11.58
N ILE A 204 -2.43 -24.13 11.18
CA ILE A 204 -2.63 -24.59 9.80
C ILE A 204 -3.90 -25.43 9.75
N SER A 205 -4.85 -25.03 8.90
CA SER A 205 -6.13 -25.70 8.74
C SER A 205 -5.99 -27.08 8.07
N GLY A 206 -7.11 -27.81 8.07
CA GLY A 206 -7.28 -28.98 7.22
C GLY A 206 -7.27 -28.66 5.73
N ARG A 207 -7.42 -29.69 4.89
CA ARG A 207 -7.58 -29.48 3.45
C ARG A 207 -8.95 -28.88 3.17
N GLY A 208 -8.98 -27.97 2.21
CA GLY A 208 -10.19 -27.29 1.80
C GLY A 208 -10.11 -26.80 0.36
N TYR A 209 -11.16 -26.11 -0.06
CA TYR A 209 -11.25 -25.46 -1.35
C TYR A 209 -11.72 -24.02 -1.17
N TYR A 210 -11.37 -23.17 -2.14
CA TYR A 210 -11.85 -21.80 -2.19
C TYR A 210 -13.29 -21.79 -2.74
N ASP A 211 -14.21 -21.11 -2.07
CA ASP A 211 -15.48 -20.71 -2.66
C ASP A 211 -15.34 -19.28 -3.20
N GLU A 212 -15.92 -18.98 -4.36
CA GLU A 212 -15.69 -17.75 -5.14
C GLU A 212 -16.12 -16.43 -4.42
N TYR A 213 -16.51 -16.53 -3.15
CA TYR A 213 -17.03 -15.46 -2.30
C TYR A 213 -16.06 -15.02 -1.21
N GLY A 214 -14.78 -15.38 -1.30
CA GLY A 214 -13.78 -14.93 -0.34
C GLY A 214 -13.71 -15.79 0.92
N TYR A 215 -14.16 -17.05 0.84
CA TYR A 215 -14.03 -18.04 1.91
C TYR A 215 -13.28 -19.28 1.46
N PHE A 216 -12.66 -19.93 2.44
CA PHE A 216 -12.00 -21.21 2.28
C PHE A 216 -12.74 -22.28 3.07
N GLU A 217 -13.40 -23.17 2.36
CA GLU A 217 -14.20 -24.27 2.90
C GLU A 217 -13.30 -25.45 3.27
N VAL A 218 -13.07 -25.61 4.57
CA VAL A 218 -12.30 -26.69 5.18
C VAL A 218 -13.16 -27.95 5.20
N VAL A 219 -12.75 -28.96 4.43
CA VAL A 219 -13.51 -30.22 4.27
C VAL A 219 -13.47 -31.06 5.55
N LYS A 220 -12.32 -31.08 6.22
CA LYS A 220 -12.13 -31.71 7.53
C LYS A 220 -11.18 -30.84 8.35
N PRO A 221 -11.46 -30.59 9.64
CA PRO A 221 -10.56 -29.84 10.52
C PRO A 221 -9.14 -30.38 10.50
N GLY A 222 -8.17 -29.48 10.67
CA GLY A 222 -6.76 -29.83 10.80
C GLY A 222 -6.47 -30.58 12.10
N ARG A 223 -5.23 -31.05 12.22
CA ARG A 223 -4.71 -31.66 13.46
C ARG A 223 -3.99 -30.65 14.35
N ASP A 224 -4.05 -29.37 14.01
CA ASP A 224 -3.42 -28.32 14.79
C ASP A 224 -4.26 -28.06 16.05
N PRO A 225 -3.66 -28.05 17.26
CA PRO A 225 -4.41 -27.82 18.50
C PRO A 225 -5.09 -26.45 18.57
N ASN A 226 -4.60 -25.47 17.79
CA ASN A 226 -5.18 -24.14 17.72
C ASN A 226 -6.21 -23.99 16.57
N ASP A 227 -6.44 -25.03 15.76
CA ASP A 227 -7.49 -25.01 14.74
C ASP A 227 -8.86 -24.81 15.40
N THR A 228 -9.61 -23.84 14.92
CA THR A 228 -10.94 -23.51 15.45
C THR A 228 -11.97 -24.59 15.15
N GLY A 229 -11.68 -25.47 14.18
CA GLY A 229 -12.63 -26.45 13.67
C GLY A 229 -13.74 -25.82 12.81
N GLU A 230 -13.60 -24.54 12.47
CA GLU A 230 -14.51 -23.86 11.55
C GLU A 230 -14.45 -24.49 10.17
N SER A 231 -15.63 -24.72 9.57
CA SER A 231 -15.73 -25.25 8.22
C SER A 231 -15.42 -24.20 7.16
N SER A 232 -15.49 -22.91 7.49
CA SER A 232 -15.34 -21.80 6.54
C SER A 232 -14.45 -20.71 7.13
N LEU A 233 -13.33 -20.44 6.48
CA LEU A 233 -12.34 -19.45 6.91
C LEU A 233 -12.36 -18.25 5.98
N CYS A 234 -12.38 -17.04 6.52
CA CYS A 234 -12.38 -15.82 5.72
C CYS A 234 -10.97 -15.57 5.12
N CYS A 235 -10.89 -15.36 3.82
CA CYS A 235 -9.65 -15.02 3.11
C CYS A 235 -9.68 -13.63 2.47
N THR A 236 -10.65 -12.78 2.84
CA THR A 236 -10.73 -11.39 2.38
C THR A 236 -10.87 -10.42 3.54
N SER A 237 -10.55 -9.15 3.33
CA SER A 237 -10.72 -8.10 4.34
C SER A 237 -12.16 -7.58 4.46
N TYR A 238 -13.11 -8.15 3.71
CA TYR A 238 -14.51 -7.69 3.71
C TYR A 238 -15.29 -8.09 4.96
N ASP A 239 -14.93 -9.21 5.60
CA ASP A 239 -15.57 -9.65 6.85
C ASP A 239 -14.79 -9.11 8.06
N GLU A 240 -15.21 -7.92 8.52
CA GLU A 240 -14.51 -7.06 9.49
C GLU A 240 -14.32 -7.68 10.89
N GLU A 241 -14.91 -8.84 11.16
CA GLU A 241 -14.88 -9.50 12.47
C GLU A 241 -13.90 -10.69 12.54
N ARG A 242 -13.34 -11.15 11.41
CA ARG A 242 -12.51 -12.37 11.36
C ARG A 242 -11.06 -12.09 10.95
N ASN A 243 -10.14 -12.88 11.52
CA ASN A 243 -8.74 -12.87 11.09
C ASN A 243 -8.64 -13.45 9.67
N ILE A 244 -7.91 -12.78 8.79
CA ILE A 244 -7.67 -13.25 7.42
C ILE A 244 -6.84 -14.53 7.45
N ALA A 245 -7.32 -15.55 6.74
CA ALA A 245 -6.60 -16.79 6.54
C ALA A 245 -5.76 -16.74 5.25
N TYR A 246 -4.46 -17.03 5.35
CA TYR A 246 -3.55 -17.04 4.21
C TYR A 246 -3.57 -18.40 3.52
N LEU A 247 -4.10 -18.46 2.31
CA LEU A 247 -4.26 -19.70 1.57
C LEU A 247 -2.96 -20.10 0.89
N PHE A 248 -2.62 -21.38 0.93
CA PHE A 248 -1.42 -21.90 0.29
C PHE A 248 -1.59 -23.34 -0.19
N HIS A 249 -0.86 -23.70 -1.25
CA HIS A 249 -0.70 -25.10 -1.64
C HIS A 249 0.29 -25.80 -0.71
N GLU A 250 0.03 -27.05 -0.35
CA GLU A 250 0.93 -27.86 0.49
C GLU A 250 2.37 -27.88 -0.07
N ALA A 251 2.53 -28.02 -1.40
CA ALA A 251 3.83 -28.01 -2.07
C ALA A 251 4.59 -26.68 -1.90
N CYS A 252 3.88 -25.55 -2.01
CA CYS A 252 4.48 -24.22 -1.83
C CYS A 252 4.99 -24.02 -0.39
N PHE A 253 4.22 -24.47 0.60
CA PHE A 253 4.61 -24.34 2.00
C PHE A 253 5.79 -25.23 2.39
N GLU A 254 5.92 -26.41 1.75
CA GLU A 254 7.11 -27.25 1.89
C GLU A 254 8.37 -26.60 1.29
N ILE A 255 8.24 -25.89 0.16
CA ILE A 255 9.34 -25.11 -0.42
C ILE A 255 9.76 -23.98 0.53
N LEU A 256 8.78 -23.27 1.12
CA LEU A 256 9.02 -22.26 2.14
C LEU A 256 9.75 -22.84 3.36
N ALA A 257 9.30 -23.98 3.88
CA ALA A 257 9.94 -24.64 5.02
C ALA A 257 11.41 -24.99 4.73
N LYS A 258 11.69 -25.55 3.56
CA LYS A 258 13.07 -25.83 3.12
C LYS A 258 13.91 -24.56 2.99
N SER A 259 13.31 -23.45 2.53
CA SER A 259 13.99 -22.15 2.44
C SER A 259 14.42 -21.59 3.80
N LEU A 260 13.67 -21.93 4.85
CA LEU A 260 13.97 -21.60 6.24
C LEU A 260 15.02 -22.53 6.86
N GLY A 261 15.37 -23.63 6.20
CA GLY A 261 16.27 -24.67 6.71
C GLY A 261 15.56 -25.76 7.53
N HIS A 262 14.23 -25.83 7.48
CA HIS A 262 13.45 -26.87 8.11
C HIS A 262 13.33 -28.12 7.22
N ALA A 263 13.10 -29.28 7.84
CA ALA A 263 12.95 -30.54 7.10
C ALA A 263 11.56 -30.67 6.47
N ASN A 264 10.54 -30.11 7.13
CA ASN A 264 9.14 -30.15 6.70
C ASN A 264 8.38 -28.92 7.19
N GLY A 265 7.18 -28.69 6.64
CA GLY A 265 6.33 -27.55 7.02
C GLY A 265 5.89 -27.49 8.49
N LYS A 266 5.90 -28.60 9.23
CA LYS A 266 5.46 -28.65 10.64
C LYS A 266 6.42 -27.94 11.58
N ASP A 267 7.70 -27.83 11.21
CA ASP A 267 8.74 -27.20 12.02
C ASP A 267 8.71 -25.66 11.93
N VAL A 268 7.90 -25.11 11.02
CA VAL A 268 7.73 -23.65 10.86
C VAL A 268 6.93 -23.11 12.05
N ASN A 269 7.48 -22.09 12.71
CA ASN A 269 6.78 -21.33 13.74
C ASN A 269 5.63 -20.53 13.08
N LYS A 270 4.41 -21.01 13.28
CA LYS A 270 3.20 -20.53 12.61
C LYS A 270 2.87 -19.10 13.01
N ASP A 271 3.05 -18.74 14.28
CA ASP A 271 2.79 -17.38 14.77
C ASP A 271 3.74 -16.37 14.15
N VAL A 272 5.02 -16.72 14.07
CA VAL A 272 6.00 -15.87 13.40
C VAL A 272 5.68 -15.78 11.91
N MET A 273 5.37 -16.89 11.25
CA MET A 273 5.04 -16.90 9.83
C MET A 273 3.78 -16.10 9.51
N TYR A 274 2.72 -16.22 10.33
CA TYR A 274 1.50 -15.45 10.18
C TYR A 274 1.80 -13.95 10.27
N ARG A 275 2.61 -13.52 11.25
CA ARG A 275 3.03 -12.11 11.37
C ARG A 275 3.92 -11.65 10.22
N VAL A 276 4.76 -12.52 9.68
CA VAL A 276 5.57 -12.23 8.49
C VAL A 276 4.65 -12.00 7.30
N MET A 277 3.70 -12.89 7.03
CA MET A 277 2.72 -12.73 5.95
C MET A 277 1.88 -11.45 6.13
N GLU A 278 1.42 -11.18 7.35
CA GLU A 278 0.70 -9.96 7.71
C GLU A 278 1.50 -8.67 7.47
N THR A 279 2.82 -8.74 7.64
CA THR A 279 3.72 -7.61 7.36
C THR A 279 3.78 -7.31 5.86
N TYR A 280 3.81 -8.36 5.03
CA TYR A 280 3.89 -8.25 3.57
C TYR A 280 2.53 -8.13 2.89
N ARG A 281 1.40 -8.20 3.61
CA ARG A 281 0.06 -8.16 3.03
C ARG A 281 -0.22 -6.87 2.26
N GLU A 282 -0.93 -6.97 1.14
CA GLU A 282 -1.55 -5.82 0.46
C GLU A 282 -2.85 -5.39 1.15
N ASP A 283 -3.18 -4.09 1.09
CA ASP A 283 -4.25 -3.53 1.94
C ASP A 283 -5.66 -4.10 1.66
N ASP A 284 -5.90 -4.66 0.46
CA ASP A 284 -7.23 -5.09 -0.02
C ASP A 284 -7.29 -6.55 -0.50
N ARG A 285 -6.21 -7.33 -0.33
CA ARG A 285 -6.11 -8.68 -0.90
C ARG A 285 -5.35 -9.60 0.06
N ALA A 286 -5.67 -10.89 0.02
CA ALA A 286 -4.86 -11.92 0.68
C ALA A 286 -3.56 -12.27 -0.10
N SER A 287 -3.14 -11.40 -1.01
CA SER A 287 -1.81 -11.43 -1.64
C SER A 287 -0.77 -10.75 -0.77
N LEU A 288 0.48 -11.17 -0.93
CA LEU A 288 1.62 -10.47 -0.40
C LEU A 288 2.12 -9.48 -1.46
N ASN A 289 2.56 -8.31 -1.02
CA ASN A 289 3.28 -7.32 -1.82
C ASN A 289 4.70 -7.83 -2.11
N VAL A 290 4.78 -8.85 -2.96
CA VAL A 290 6.01 -9.51 -3.39
C VAL A 290 5.96 -9.73 -4.90
N ASN A 291 7.11 -9.77 -5.54
CA ASN A 291 7.17 -10.09 -6.96
C ASN A 291 7.01 -11.60 -7.17
N TYR A 292 5.80 -12.03 -7.55
CA TYR A 292 5.48 -13.44 -7.80
C TYR A 292 6.15 -14.03 -9.05
N GLY A 293 6.82 -13.21 -9.86
CA GLY A 293 7.47 -13.63 -11.11
C GLY A 293 6.50 -14.03 -12.21
N LEU A 294 5.26 -13.51 -12.17
CA LEU A 294 4.24 -13.68 -13.20
C LEU A 294 4.02 -12.36 -13.93
N ARG A 295 3.57 -12.40 -15.19
CA ARG A 295 3.24 -11.19 -15.96
C ARG A 295 1.83 -10.70 -15.68
N ALA A 296 0.88 -11.62 -15.50
CA ALA A 296 -0.43 -11.26 -14.99
C ALA A 296 -0.28 -10.81 -13.54
N GLU A 297 -0.66 -9.57 -13.25
CA GLU A 297 -0.97 -9.19 -11.88
C GLU A 297 -2.15 -10.04 -11.39
N CYS A 298 -2.24 -10.29 -10.09
CA CYS A 298 -3.37 -11.01 -9.50
C CYS A 298 -4.66 -10.24 -9.84
N GLY A 299 -5.35 -10.62 -10.91
CA GLY A 299 -6.60 -10.01 -11.35
C GLY A 299 -7.75 -10.38 -10.45
N GLN A 300 -8.94 -9.85 -10.77
CA GLN A 300 -10.17 -10.33 -10.14
C GLN A 300 -10.43 -11.83 -10.42
N PHE A 301 -9.96 -12.32 -11.58
CA PHE A 301 -10.09 -13.71 -12.01
C PHE A 301 -8.75 -14.26 -12.48
N TRP A 302 -8.57 -15.57 -12.37
CA TRP A 302 -7.42 -16.26 -12.95
C TRP A 302 -7.52 -16.28 -14.49
N GLU A 303 -6.44 -15.87 -15.15
CA GLU A 303 -6.32 -15.94 -16.62
C GLU A 303 -5.25 -16.98 -17.00
N CYS A 304 -5.62 -17.93 -17.86
CA CYS A 304 -4.66 -18.87 -18.43
C CYS A 304 -3.86 -18.19 -19.56
N LEU A 305 -2.64 -17.75 -19.28
CA LEU A 305 -1.79 -17.13 -20.30
C LEU A 305 -0.91 -18.16 -21.02
N PRO A 306 -1.10 -18.42 -22.33
CA PRO A 306 -0.16 -19.26 -23.08
C PRO A 306 1.26 -18.72 -22.96
N GLY A 307 2.21 -19.58 -22.61
CA GLY A 307 3.58 -19.22 -22.26
C GLY A 307 3.85 -19.14 -20.75
N GLU A 308 2.83 -19.10 -19.89
CA GLU A 308 3.00 -19.17 -18.42
C GLU A 308 2.63 -20.54 -17.85
N GLU A 309 2.61 -21.59 -18.67
CA GLU A 309 2.26 -22.96 -18.26
C GLU A 309 3.11 -23.46 -17.07
N TYR A 310 4.38 -23.07 -17.03
CA TYR A 310 5.29 -23.43 -15.94
C TYR A 310 4.76 -23.00 -14.57
N SER A 311 3.93 -21.96 -14.47
CA SER A 311 3.37 -21.47 -13.19
C SER A 311 2.38 -22.44 -12.53
N VAL A 312 1.75 -23.32 -13.31
CA VAL A 312 0.75 -24.30 -12.87
C VAL A 312 1.29 -25.74 -12.83
N CYS A 313 2.53 -25.97 -13.27
CA CYS A 313 3.19 -27.28 -13.17
C CYS A 313 3.58 -27.60 -11.72
N ASP A 314 3.45 -28.87 -11.31
CA ASP A 314 3.79 -29.32 -9.96
C ASP A 314 5.24 -28.99 -9.59
N PRO A 315 5.48 -28.14 -8.57
CA PRO A 315 6.82 -27.81 -8.12
C PRO A 315 7.41 -28.84 -7.16
N SER A 316 6.69 -29.92 -6.85
CA SER A 316 7.12 -30.96 -5.91
C SER A 316 8.27 -31.81 -6.47
N HIS A 317 8.85 -32.64 -5.61
CA HIS A 317 9.86 -33.62 -6.03
C HIS A 317 9.22 -34.69 -6.91
N HIS A 318 9.81 -34.97 -8.07
CA HIS A 318 9.32 -35.95 -9.02
C HIS A 318 10.24 -37.16 -9.09
N ALA A 319 9.73 -38.33 -8.71
CA ALA A 319 10.46 -39.58 -8.84
C ALA A 319 10.60 -39.93 -10.34
N GLY A 320 11.83 -40.09 -10.83
CA GLY A 320 12.11 -40.30 -12.26
C GLY A 320 12.82 -39.12 -12.94
N LEU A 321 12.83 -37.95 -12.30
CA LEU A 321 13.46 -36.76 -12.86
C LEU A 321 14.99 -36.90 -12.90
N GLU A 322 15.59 -37.65 -11.97
CA GLU A 322 17.03 -37.93 -12.01
C GLU A 322 17.45 -38.69 -13.28
N GLU A 323 16.66 -39.67 -13.73
CA GLU A 323 16.89 -40.39 -14.98
C GLU A 323 16.70 -39.49 -16.21
N GLU A 324 15.67 -38.65 -16.22
CA GLU A 324 15.45 -37.66 -17.29
C GLU A 324 16.60 -36.65 -17.36
N LEU A 325 17.09 -36.18 -16.21
CA LEU A 325 18.23 -35.26 -16.13
C LEU A 325 19.49 -35.86 -16.76
N GLN A 326 19.76 -37.15 -16.55
CA GLN A 326 20.89 -37.83 -17.19
C GLN A 326 20.80 -37.79 -18.72
N GLY A 327 19.60 -37.93 -19.28
CA GLY A 327 19.37 -37.84 -20.72
C GLY A 327 19.45 -36.41 -21.28
N MET A 328 19.16 -35.40 -20.45
CA MET A 328 19.14 -33.99 -20.86
C MET A 328 20.49 -33.28 -20.75
N LEU A 329 21.40 -33.76 -19.88
CA LEU A 329 22.67 -33.09 -19.65
C LEU A 329 23.53 -33.07 -20.92
N PRO A 330 23.98 -31.89 -21.38
CA PRO A 330 24.83 -31.81 -22.57
C PRO A 330 26.10 -32.65 -22.42
N ALA A 331 26.42 -33.47 -23.42
CA ALA A 331 27.65 -34.27 -23.44
C ALA A 331 28.92 -33.40 -23.28
N SER A 332 28.86 -32.13 -23.69
CA SER A 332 29.93 -31.15 -23.50
C SER A 332 30.24 -30.80 -22.03
N LEU A 333 29.33 -31.11 -21.09
CA LEU A 333 29.60 -30.96 -19.65
C LEU A 333 30.58 -32.00 -19.12
N PHE A 334 30.83 -33.07 -19.89
CA PHE A 334 31.67 -34.20 -19.55
C PHE A 334 32.88 -34.25 -20.50
N GLY A 335 33.86 -33.38 -20.26
CA GLY A 335 35.08 -33.30 -21.06
C GLY A 335 35.84 -31.99 -20.86
N LYS A 336 37.17 -32.05 -20.79
CA LYS A 336 38.02 -30.86 -20.70
C LYS A 336 38.26 -30.25 -22.08
N THR A 337 37.74 -29.04 -22.30
CA THR A 337 38.47 -27.94 -22.96
C THR A 337 37.67 -26.65 -22.87
N LEU A 338 38.17 -25.66 -22.12
CA LEU A 338 37.82 -24.26 -22.35
C LEU A 338 38.96 -23.65 -23.17
N GLY A 339 38.67 -23.30 -24.42
CA GLY A 339 39.56 -22.51 -25.25
C GLY A 339 39.93 -21.21 -24.54
N SER A 340 41.19 -20.80 -24.67
CA SER A 340 41.67 -19.52 -24.16
C SER A 340 40.88 -18.38 -24.81
N ILE A 341 40.02 -17.72 -24.05
CA ILE A 341 39.38 -16.47 -24.49
C ILE A 341 40.47 -15.41 -24.51
N ASP A 342 40.60 -14.69 -25.63
CA ASP A 342 41.48 -13.52 -25.70
C ASP A 342 40.85 -12.34 -24.93
N LEU A 343 41.56 -11.88 -23.91
CA LEU A 343 41.11 -10.85 -22.96
C LEU A 343 41.94 -9.56 -23.08
N LEU A 344 42.77 -9.42 -24.12
CA LEU A 344 43.64 -8.25 -24.32
C LEU A 344 42.89 -6.91 -24.34
N HIS A 345 41.60 -6.92 -24.68
CA HIS A 345 40.75 -5.73 -24.75
C HIS A 345 40.06 -5.36 -23.42
N LYS A 346 40.25 -6.13 -22.35
CA LYS A 346 39.59 -5.89 -21.05
C LYS A 346 40.33 -4.84 -20.21
N VAL A 347 39.61 -4.25 -19.26
CA VAL A 347 40.20 -3.32 -18.28
C VAL A 347 41.10 -4.11 -17.33
N HIS A 348 42.40 -3.86 -17.40
CA HIS A 348 43.42 -4.48 -16.54
C HIS A 348 43.65 -3.70 -15.23
N ASN A 349 43.38 -2.39 -15.22
CA ASN A 349 43.51 -1.52 -14.06
C ASN A 349 42.13 -1.21 -13.48
N ASP A 350 41.43 -2.25 -13.02
CA ASP A 350 40.12 -2.11 -12.39
C ASP A 350 40.24 -2.11 -10.85
N PRO A 351 39.32 -1.46 -10.12
CA PRO A 351 39.38 -1.35 -8.66
C PRO A 351 39.16 -2.67 -7.93
N PHE A 352 38.81 -3.77 -8.61
CA PHE A 352 38.65 -5.08 -7.99
C PHE A 352 39.97 -5.81 -7.81
N ASN A 353 41.07 -5.35 -8.42
CA ASN A 353 42.39 -5.95 -8.28
C ASN A 353 43.00 -5.83 -6.88
N VAL A 354 42.51 -4.90 -6.05
CA VAL A 354 42.92 -4.72 -4.65
C VAL A 354 42.05 -5.51 -3.66
N LEU A 355 40.95 -6.11 -4.12
CA LEU A 355 40.02 -6.82 -3.24
C LEU A 355 40.49 -8.24 -2.97
N PRO A 356 40.46 -8.69 -1.71
CA PRO A 356 40.63 -10.11 -1.37
C PRO A 356 39.57 -10.97 -2.06
N TYR A 357 39.93 -12.22 -2.40
CA TYR A 357 39.02 -13.16 -3.05
C TYR A 357 37.71 -13.38 -2.26
N ASP A 358 37.77 -13.40 -0.93
CA ASP A 358 36.59 -13.56 -0.07
C ASP A 358 35.62 -12.38 -0.20
N VAL A 359 36.13 -11.16 -0.39
CA VAL A 359 35.29 -9.97 -0.65
C VAL A 359 34.64 -10.09 -2.02
N LEU A 360 35.39 -10.57 -3.02
CA LEU A 360 34.87 -10.80 -4.36
C LEU A 360 33.77 -11.88 -4.34
N LEU A 361 33.94 -12.97 -3.59
CA LEU A 361 32.91 -13.98 -3.36
C LEU A 361 31.66 -13.36 -2.72
N GLY A 362 31.82 -12.57 -1.66
CA GLY A 362 30.70 -11.88 -0.99
C GLY A 362 29.96 -10.90 -1.90
N ILE A 363 30.63 -10.28 -2.88
CA ILE A 363 29.99 -9.49 -3.94
C ILE A 363 29.14 -10.42 -4.83
N PHE A 364 29.71 -11.52 -5.31
CA PHE A 364 28.99 -12.46 -6.18
C PHE A 364 27.82 -13.14 -5.50
N GLU A 365 27.84 -13.34 -4.19
CA GLU A 365 26.69 -13.83 -3.43
C GLU A 365 25.48 -12.90 -3.55
N ARG A 366 25.69 -11.58 -3.69
CA ARG A 366 24.64 -10.55 -3.68
C ARG A 366 24.18 -10.06 -5.05
N VAL A 367 24.88 -10.41 -6.13
CA VAL A 367 24.58 -9.94 -7.50
C VAL A 367 23.92 -11.06 -8.29
N ASP A 368 22.85 -10.80 -9.06
CA ASP A 368 22.17 -11.81 -9.89
C ASP A 368 23.09 -12.44 -10.96
N THR A 369 22.65 -13.52 -11.62
CA THR A 369 23.46 -14.21 -12.65
C THR A 369 23.87 -13.28 -13.78
N LYS A 370 22.98 -12.38 -14.21
CA LYS A 370 23.25 -11.41 -15.28
C LYS A 370 24.32 -10.41 -14.87
N GLY A 371 24.22 -9.82 -13.68
CA GLY A 371 25.21 -8.89 -13.13
C GLY A 371 26.56 -9.57 -12.87
N MET A 372 26.56 -10.82 -12.39
CA MET A 372 27.76 -11.63 -12.23
C MET A 372 28.50 -11.79 -13.57
N LEU A 373 27.79 -12.19 -14.63
CA LEU A 373 28.37 -12.34 -15.96
C LEU A 373 28.82 -11.00 -16.55
N SER A 374 28.08 -9.92 -16.34
CA SER A 374 28.49 -8.57 -16.74
C SER A 374 29.77 -8.12 -16.04
N LEU A 375 29.90 -8.38 -14.74
CA LEU A 375 31.11 -8.05 -13.98
C LEU A 375 32.32 -8.84 -14.47
N MET A 376 32.16 -10.15 -14.71
CA MET A 376 33.20 -10.98 -15.33
C MET A 376 33.54 -10.52 -16.75
N LYS A 377 32.58 -9.99 -17.51
CA LYS A 377 32.85 -9.41 -18.84
C LYS A 377 33.65 -8.10 -18.74
N ALA A 378 33.33 -7.24 -17.77
CA ALA A 378 33.91 -5.91 -17.63
C ALA A 378 35.33 -5.89 -17.03
N SER A 379 35.63 -6.77 -16.07
CA SER A 379 36.93 -6.77 -15.36
C SER A 379 37.81 -7.96 -15.73
N TYR A 380 39.07 -7.69 -16.04
CA TYR A 380 40.07 -8.75 -16.26
C TYR A 380 40.34 -9.52 -14.96
N HIS A 381 40.55 -8.82 -13.84
CA HIS A 381 40.89 -9.41 -12.55
C HIS A 381 39.79 -10.35 -12.04
N VAL A 382 38.54 -9.88 -12.10
CA VAL A 382 37.37 -10.66 -11.72
C VAL A 382 37.23 -11.88 -12.62
N ASN A 383 37.35 -11.71 -13.94
CA ASN A 383 37.27 -12.83 -14.87
C ASN A 383 38.33 -13.90 -14.60
N ASN A 384 39.56 -13.50 -14.26
CA ASN A 384 40.65 -14.43 -13.97
C ASN A 384 40.39 -15.19 -12.66
N SER A 385 39.92 -14.49 -11.62
CA SER A 385 39.61 -15.06 -10.30
C SER A 385 38.45 -16.07 -10.34
N THR A 386 37.51 -15.92 -11.29
CA THR A 386 36.35 -16.82 -11.41
C THR A 386 36.54 -17.95 -12.43
N ARG A 387 37.75 -18.15 -12.97
CA ARG A 387 38.04 -19.27 -13.89
C ARG A 387 38.09 -20.61 -13.20
N GLU A 388 38.36 -20.63 -11.89
CA GLU A 388 38.57 -21.86 -11.17
C GLU A 388 37.27 -22.67 -11.05
N PRO A 389 37.29 -23.99 -11.28
CA PRO A 389 36.12 -24.85 -11.08
C PRO A 389 35.54 -24.77 -9.67
N ALA A 390 36.38 -24.50 -8.66
CA ALA A 390 35.96 -24.33 -7.28
C ALA A 390 34.98 -23.17 -7.09
N PHE A 391 35.20 -22.04 -7.80
CA PHE A 391 34.28 -20.90 -7.79
C PHE A 391 32.89 -21.32 -8.28
N TRP A 392 32.81 -21.98 -9.43
CA TRP A 392 31.53 -22.40 -10.01
C TRP A 392 30.85 -23.52 -9.23
N SER A 393 31.63 -24.46 -8.67
CA SER A 393 31.11 -25.46 -7.74
C SER A 393 30.47 -24.80 -6.51
N HIS A 394 31.13 -23.78 -5.96
CA HIS A 394 30.61 -23.00 -4.84
C HIS A 394 29.34 -22.21 -5.23
N MET A 395 29.33 -21.51 -6.37
CA MET A 395 28.14 -20.80 -6.87
C MET A 395 26.96 -21.75 -7.12
N THR A 396 27.19 -22.94 -7.69
CA THR A 396 26.14 -23.96 -7.89
C THR A 396 25.58 -24.44 -6.55
N ARG A 397 26.43 -24.69 -5.55
CA ARG A 397 26.00 -25.06 -4.20
C ARG A 397 25.16 -23.98 -3.52
N LEU A 398 25.52 -22.71 -3.71
CA LEU A 398 24.82 -21.59 -3.09
C LEU A 398 23.53 -21.21 -3.82
N ARG A 399 23.48 -21.30 -5.15
CA ARG A 399 22.40 -20.71 -5.96
C ARG A 399 21.46 -21.69 -6.63
N ILE A 400 21.85 -22.95 -6.79
CA ILE A 400 21.07 -23.94 -7.53
C ILE A 400 20.61 -25.06 -6.60
N PHE A 401 21.54 -25.71 -5.89
CA PHE A 401 21.22 -26.83 -4.98
C PHE A 401 20.17 -26.54 -3.90
N PRO A 402 19.98 -25.31 -3.40
CA PRO A 402 18.96 -25.06 -2.40
C PRO A 402 17.52 -25.29 -2.89
N TRP A 403 17.24 -25.19 -4.19
CA TRP A 403 15.91 -25.44 -4.75
C TRP A 403 15.88 -26.58 -5.78
N PHE A 404 17.02 -26.94 -6.40
CA PHE A 404 17.12 -28.07 -7.31
C PHE A 404 17.70 -29.31 -6.60
N TYR A 405 16.85 -29.95 -5.78
CA TYR A 405 17.26 -31.06 -4.90
C TYR A 405 17.77 -32.28 -5.68
N GLU A 406 17.12 -32.60 -6.78
CA GLU A 406 17.41 -33.75 -7.65
C GLU A 406 18.81 -33.62 -8.26
N LEU A 407 19.18 -32.42 -8.70
CA LEU A 407 20.51 -32.15 -9.24
C LEU A 407 21.60 -32.28 -8.17
N ARG A 408 21.31 -31.95 -6.91
CA ARG A 408 22.27 -32.14 -5.82
C ARG A 408 22.60 -33.62 -5.63
N SER A 409 21.59 -34.48 -5.64
CA SER A 409 21.76 -35.94 -5.54
C SER A 409 22.61 -36.48 -6.69
N PHE A 410 22.32 -36.03 -7.92
CA PHE A 410 23.11 -36.37 -9.11
C PHE A 410 24.57 -35.90 -9.02
N ALA A 411 24.80 -34.65 -8.62
CA ALA A 411 26.15 -34.08 -8.52
C ALA A 411 27.00 -34.75 -7.41
N GLN A 412 26.37 -35.44 -6.45
CA GLN A 412 27.06 -36.22 -5.42
C GLN A 412 27.44 -37.64 -5.90
N THR A 413 26.76 -38.18 -6.91
CA THR A 413 27.00 -39.54 -7.46
C THR A 413 27.89 -39.53 -8.70
N ALA A 414 27.91 -38.45 -9.48
CA ALA A 414 28.79 -38.30 -10.63
C ALA A 414 30.28 -38.12 -10.22
N VAL A 415 31.21 -38.66 -11.04
CA VAL A 415 32.67 -38.53 -10.81
C VAL A 415 33.07 -37.05 -10.86
N LEU A 416 33.23 -36.45 -9.68
CA LEU A 416 33.44 -35.01 -9.44
C LEU A 416 34.62 -34.37 -10.20
N GLU A 417 35.58 -35.16 -10.68
CA GLU A 417 36.82 -34.63 -11.27
C GLU A 417 36.68 -34.20 -12.73
N ALA A 418 35.62 -34.62 -13.43
CA ALA A 418 35.43 -34.35 -14.87
C ALA A 418 34.27 -33.39 -15.20
N LEU A 419 33.49 -32.95 -14.21
CA LEU A 419 32.29 -32.15 -14.42
C LEU A 419 32.62 -30.67 -14.62
N ASP A 420 32.19 -30.09 -15.75
CA ASP A 420 32.26 -28.63 -15.95
C ASP A 420 31.17 -27.90 -15.13
N TYR A 421 31.52 -27.50 -13.91
CA TYR A 421 30.62 -26.75 -13.03
C TYR A 421 30.16 -25.41 -13.61
N LYS A 422 30.97 -24.77 -14.47
CA LYS A 422 30.57 -23.51 -15.11
C LYS A 422 29.50 -23.78 -16.15
N GLY A 423 29.74 -24.77 -17.03
CA GLY A 423 28.78 -25.22 -18.01
C GLY A 423 27.46 -25.67 -17.36
N LEU A 424 27.55 -26.46 -16.29
CA LEU A 424 26.38 -26.93 -15.54
C LEU A 424 25.60 -25.75 -14.97
N PHE A 425 26.26 -24.81 -14.29
CA PHE A 425 25.62 -23.64 -13.70
C PHE A 425 24.85 -22.84 -14.76
N LEU A 426 25.50 -22.54 -15.89
CA LEU A 426 24.89 -21.75 -16.97
C LEU A 426 23.76 -22.49 -17.67
N TRP A 427 23.91 -23.80 -17.89
CA TRP A 427 22.86 -24.62 -18.46
C TRP A 427 21.63 -24.65 -17.56
N VAL A 428 21.79 -24.97 -16.27
CA VAL A 428 20.69 -25.00 -15.31
C VAL A 428 20.03 -23.64 -15.19
N ASP A 429 20.81 -22.56 -15.06
CA ASP A 429 20.27 -21.19 -14.95
C ASP A 429 19.38 -20.83 -16.15
N ALA A 430 19.76 -21.27 -17.35
CA ALA A 430 19.02 -21.01 -18.58
C ALA A 430 17.74 -21.86 -18.70
N VAL A 431 17.84 -23.19 -18.49
CA VAL A 431 16.69 -24.10 -18.73
C VAL A 431 15.64 -24.09 -17.62
N THR A 432 15.96 -23.56 -16.44
CA THR A 432 15.01 -23.48 -15.30
C THR A 432 14.54 -22.04 -15.04
N ARG A 433 14.82 -21.11 -15.95
CA ARG A 433 14.47 -19.72 -15.73
C ARG A 433 12.95 -19.53 -15.80
N PRO A 434 12.32 -18.89 -14.80
CA PRO A 434 10.88 -18.62 -14.82
C PRO A 434 10.58 -17.41 -15.72
N GLU A 435 10.77 -17.59 -17.03
CA GLU A 435 10.47 -16.58 -18.05
C GLU A 435 9.30 -17.04 -18.93
N PHE A 436 8.64 -16.06 -19.56
CA PHE A 436 7.52 -16.30 -20.46
C PHE A 436 7.91 -17.23 -21.63
N GLY A 437 7.07 -18.23 -21.86
CA GLY A 437 7.23 -19.32 -22.82
C GLY A 437 8.33 -20.31 -22.45
N ASN A 438 8.58 -20.53 -21.17
CA ASN A 438 9.37 -21.66 -20.71
C ASN A 438 8.66 -22.98 -21.09
N GLN A 439 9.42 -23.96 -21.56
CA GLN A 439 8.90 -25.22 -22.10
C GLN A 439 9.83 -26.39 -21.76
N GLY A 440 9.26 -27.59 -21.73
CA GLY A 440 9.99 -28.84 -21.55
C GLY A 440 9.81 -29.46 -20.16
N PRO A 441 10.54 -30.55 -19.86
CA PRO A 441 10.31 -31.36 -18.66
C PRO A 441 10.67 -30.64 -17.35
N LEU A 442 11.42 -29.54 -17.41
CA LEU A 442 11.86 -28.77 -16.23
C LEU A 442 10.92 -27.62 -15.85
N MET A 443 9.72 -27.53 -16.43
CA MET A 443 8.75 -26.48 -16.09
C MET A 443 8.38 -26.50 -14.59
N GLY A 444 8.17 -27.67 -13.98
CA GLY A 444 7.93 -27.78 -12.54
C GLY A 444 9.12 -27.28 -11.70
N ILE A 445 10.35 -27.51 -12.16
CA ILE A 445 11.57 -26.98 -11.52
C ILE A 445 11.66 -25.46 -11.65
N ALA A 446 11.27 -24.91 -12.80
CA ALA A 446 11.18 -23.46 -12.97
C ALA A 446 10.13 -22.85 -12.04
N ASN A 447 8.97 -23.50 -11.86
CA ASN A 447 7.96 -23.09 -10.88
C ASN A 447 8.53 -23.12 -9.46
N ARG A 448 9.23 -24.19 -9.10
CA ARG A 448 9.87 -24.32 -7.79
C ARG A 448 10.91 -23.21 -7.56
N ARG A 449 11.73 -22.89 -8.56
CA ARG A 449 12.72 -21.79 -8.49
C ARG A 449 12.03 -20.44 -8.25
N ARG A 450 10.89 -20.19 -8.90
CA ARG A 450 10.05 -18.99 -8.70
C ARG A 450 9.53 -18.91 -7.26
N ILE A 451 8.90 -19.98 -6.77
CA ILE A 451 8.36 -20.06 -5.40
C ILE A 451 9.48 -19.94 -4.35
N TRP A 452 10.65 -20.51 -4.62
CA TRP A 452 11.83 -20.36 -3.76
C TRP A 452 12.28 -18.90 -3.67
N GLY A 453 12.30 -18.17 -4.79
CA GLY A 453 12.62 -16.75 -4.81
C GLY A 453 11.70 -15.92 -3.91
N ILE A 454 10.39 -16.18 -3.98
CA ILE A 454 9.39 -15.54 -3.12
C ILE A 454 9.64 -15.92 -1.65
N SER A 455 9.87 -17.20 -1.38
CA SER A 455 10.15 -17.69 -0.02
C SER A 455 11.39 -17.00 0.57
N GLN A 456 12.46 -16.83 -0.20
CA GLN A 456 13.69 -16.14 0.22
C GLN A 456 13.47 -14.68 0.63
N MET A 457 12.42 -14.02 0.14
CA MET A 457 12.07 -12.67 0.61
C MET A 457 11.52 -12.67 2.04
N LEU A 458 10.84 -13.75 2.45
CA LEU A 458 10.23 -13.88 3.77
C LEU A 458 11.23 -14.37 4.84
N VAL A 459 12.27 -15.12 4.42
CA VAL A 459 13.26 -15.75 5.31
C VAL A 459 13.96 -14.76 6.26
N PRO A 460 14.44 -13.57 5.83
CA PRO A 460 15.15 -12.65 6.72
C PRO A 460 14.29 -12.23 7.92
N LEU A 461 13.07 -11.77 7.64
CA LEU A 461 12.13 -11.32 8.67
C LEU A 461 11.72 -12.45 9.61
N TYR A 462 11.49 -13.66 9.06
CA TYR A 462 11.20 -14.82 9.88
C TYR A 462 12.35 -15.16 10.83
N LYS A 463 13.59 -15.23 10.31
CA LYS A 463 14.78 -15.56 11.12
C LYS A 463 15.04 -14.52 12.20
N GLU A 464 14.82 -13.26 11.89
CA GLU A 464 14.92 -12.17 12.84
C GLU A 464 13.90 -12.33 14.00
N LYS A 465 12.64 -12.61 13.68
CA LYS A 465 11.57 -12.78 14.67
C LYS A 465 11.67 -14.08 15.48
N VAL A 466 12.32 -15.12 14.96
CA VAL A 466 12.64 -16.35 15.70
C VAL A 466 13.91 -16.20 16.56
N GLY A 467 14.80 -15.28 16.20
CA GLY A 467 16.08 -15.06 16.87
C GLY A 467 15.94 -14.62 18.34
N PRO A 468 16.99 -14.84 19.16
CA PRO A 468 16.99 -14.37 20.54
C PRO A 468 16.83 -12.85 20.58
N VAL A 469 15.82 -12.39 21.31
CA VAL A 469 15.55 -10.98 21.50
C VAL A 469 16.74 -10.33 22.21
N PRO A 470 17.37 -9.29 21.63
CA PRO A 470 18.42 -8.54 22.31
C PRO A 470 17.90 -8.06 23.67
N GLN A 471 18.73 -8.21 24.71
CA GLN A 471 18.26 -7.91 26.06
C GLN A 471 17.74 -6.48 26.18
N PRO A 472 16.68 -6.27 26.97
CA PRO A 472 16.19 -4.97 27.37
C PRO A 472 17.30 -4.01 27.82
N GLU A 473 17.54 -2.95 27.07
CA GLU A 473 18.24 -1.78 27.62
C GLU A 473 17.36 -1.18 28.74
N PRO A 474 17.92 -0.87 29.92
CA PRO A 474 17.18 -0.35 31.05
C PRO A 474 16.50 0.98 30.70
N GLU A 475 15.27 1.18 31.18
CA GLU A 475 14.45 2.35 30.84
C GLU A 475 15.09 3.68 31.22
N ASN A 476 15.96 3.66 32.25
CA ASN A 476 16.61 4.82 32.85
C ASN A 476 18.11 4.89 32.53
N SER A 477 18.53 4.41 31.35
CA SER A 477 19.92 4.62 30.92
C SER A 477 20.22 6.13 30.81
N GLN A 478 21.48 6.50 31.01
CA GLN A 478 21.92 7.90 30.88
C GLN A 478 21.65 8.44 29.46
N GLU A 479 21.76 7.59 28.45
CA GLU A 479 21.45 7.93 27.06
C GLU A 479 19.95 8.18 26.86
N ALA A 480 19.07 7.33 27.41
CA ALA A 480 17.63 7.50 27.32
C ALA A 480 17.19 8.84 27.92
N GLN A 481 17.74 9.20 29.09
CA GLN A 481 17.49 10.49 29.73
C GLN A 481 18.04 11.66 28.89
N ALA A 482 19.23 11.52 28.32
CA ALA A 482 19.81 12.55 27.46
C ALA A 482 18.95 12.80 26.21
N ILE A 483 18.51 11.74 25.52
CA ILE A 483 17.62 11.82 24.36
C ILE A 483 16.33 12.55 24.74
N LEU A 484 15.66 12.11 25.81
CA LEU A 484 14.40 12.70 26.25
C LEU A 484 14.56 14.17 26.68
N SER A 485 15.66 14.51 27.36
CA SER A 485 15.94 15.90 27.77
C SER A 485 16.19 16.84 26.60
N SER A 486 16.68 16.31 25.47
CA SER A 486 16.88 17.05 24.23
C SER A 486 15.66 17.05 23.31
N ALA A 487 14.64 16.24 23.63
CA ALA A 487 13.47 16.07 22.80
C ALA A 487 12.55 17.29 22.90
N VAL A 488 12.05 17.74 21.75
CA VAL A 488 11.11 18.86 21.65
C VAL A 488 9.82 18.42 20.98
N CYS A 489 8.70 18.95 21.45
CA CYS A 489 7.41 18.89 20.77
C CYS A 489 7.02 20.31 20.35
N LEU A 490 7.03 20.56 19.03
CA LEU A 490 6.78 21.90 18.48
C LEU A 490 5.31 22.14 18.11
N HIS A 491 4.52 21.07 17.96
CA HIS A 491 3.12 21.15 17.55
C HIS A 491 2.31 19.96 18.11
N MET A 492 1.18 20.24 18.76
CA MET A 492 0.30 19.23 19.38
C MET A 492 -1.20 19.54 19.10
N PRO A 493 -1.63 19.45 17.83
CA PRO A 493 -2.96 19.83 17.41
C PRO A 493 -4.04 18.85 17.88
N MET A 494 -5.29 19.29 17.79
CA MET A 494 -6.46 18.44 18.01
C MET A 494 -6.57 17.34 16.94
N THR A 495 -6.88 16.13 17.40
CA THR A 495 -7.17 14.95 16.56
C THR A 495 -8.56 14.38 16.83
N MET A 496 -9.26 14.94 17.83
CA MET A 496 -10.62 14.57 18.20
C MET A 496 -11.46 15.83 18.45
N TYR A 497 -12.72 15.76 18.05
CA TYR A 497 -13.75 16.76 18.35
C TYR A 497 -15.06 16.07 18.72
N PRO A 498 -15.82 16.56 19.72
CA PRO A 498 -15.46 17.63 20.65
C PRO A 498 -14.27 17.21 21.54
N GLN A 499 -13.62 18.17 22.18
CA GLN A 499 -12.57 17.83 23.16
C GLN A 499 -13.21 17.17 24.39
N PRO A 500 -12.55 16.16 24.98
CA PRO A 500 -13.00 15.59 26.24
C PRO A 500 -12.94 16.66 27.35
N GLU A 501 -13.83 16.55 28.34
CA GLU A 501 -13.85 17.46 29.49
C GLU A 501 -12.61 17.28 30.37
N GLU A 502 -12.16 16.04 30.54
CA GLU A 502 -11.01 15.67 31.37
C GLU A 502 -9.95 14.89 30.56
N PRO A 503 -9.20 15.53 29.65
CA PRO A 503 -8.12 14.88 28.94
C PRO A 503 -6.94 14.59 29.86
N ARG A 504 -6.38 13.38 29.77
CA ARG A 504 -5.11 13.04 30.43
C ARG A 504 -3.95 13.27 29.47
N THR A 505 -2.98 14.09 29.88
CA THR A 505 -1.74 14.28 29.11
C THR A 505 -0.82 13.09 29.33
N ILE A 506 -0.30 12.52 28.25
CA ILE A 506 0.61 11.37 28.26
C ILE A 506 1.79 11.60 27.33
N SER A 507 2.91 10.95 27.62
CA SER A 507 4.13 11.01 26.82
C SER A 507 4.84 9.66 26.89
N THR A 508 5.32 9.18 25.75
CA THR A 508 6.02 7.90 25.62
C THR A 508 7.28 8.08 24.80
N GLN A 509 8.41 7.67 25.37
CA GLN A 509 9.69 7.59 24.65
C GLN A 509 9.76 6.30 23.84
N PHE A 510 9.90 6.41 22.53
CA PHE A 510 10.09 5.30 21.60
C PHE A 510 11.56 4.95 21.38
N VAL A 511 12.49 5.90 21.49
CA VAL A 511 13.93 5.69 21.26
C VAL A 511 14.67 5.94 22.57
N ARG A 512 15.31 4.90 23.13
CA ARG A 512 16.07 4.97 24.39
C ARG A 512 17.58 4.98 24.16
N ALA A 513 18.02 4.53 23.00
CA ALA A 513 19.40 4.66 22.52
C ALA A 513 19.40 4.95 21.01
N TRP A 514 20.38 5.67 20.49
CA TRP A 514 20.48 5.92 19.04
C TRP A 514 20.69 4.64 18.23
N ASN A 515 21.17 3.58 18.89
CA ASN A 515 21.28 2.24 18.30
C ASN A 515 19.92 1.58 18.05
N ASP A 516 18.84 2.02 18.71
CA ASP A 516 17.48 1.55 18.43
C ASP A 516 17.08 1.84 16.98
N ILE A 517 17.60 2.93 16.39
CA ILE A 517 17.31 3.31 15.00
C ILE A 517 18.27 2.62 14.03
N GLY A 518 19.57 2.60 14.36
CA GLY A 518 20.60 2.16 13.41
C GLY A 518 20.81 0.64 13.32
N TYR A 519 20.49 -0.10 14.40
CA TYR A 519 20.91 -1.50 14.53
C TYR A 519 19.81 -2.44 15.00
N ARG A 520 18.63 -1.92 15.37
CA ARG A 520 17.49 -2.73 15.78
C ARG A 520 16.35 -2.50 14.80
N SER A 521 15.71 -3.58 14.44
CA SER A 521 14.39 -3.55 13.81
C SER A 521 13.31 -3.45 14.89
N CYS A 522 12.13 -3.02 14.50
CA CYS A 522 10.96 -2.99 15.37
C CYS A 522 9.66 -3.16 14.60
N ASP A 523 8.59 -3.46 15.32
CA ASP A 523 7.23 -3.43 14.79
C ASP A 523 6.50 -2.20 15.34
N LEU A 524 5.79 -1.49 14.46
CA LEU A 524 4.86 -0.44 14.82
C LEU A 524 3.45 -1.04 14.86
N ASP A 525 2.91 -1.14 16.06
CA ASP A 525 1.56 -1.64 16.36
C ASP A 525 0.60 -0.46 16.56
N THR A 526 -0.65 -0.62 16.09
CA THR A 526 -1.71 0.35 16.39
C THR A 526 -2.96 -0.32 16.92
N TYR A 527 -3.62 0.33 17.87
CA TYR A 527 -4.77 -0.19 18.61
C TYR A 527 -5.99 0.68 18.36
N TRP A 528 -7.11 0.04 18.06
CA TRP A 528 -8.33 0.71 17.64
C TRP A 528 -9.53 0.21 18.44
N ARG A 529 -10.44 1.11 18.81
CA ARG A 529 -11.59 0.76 19.64
C ARG A 529 -12.87 1.31 19.02
N LYS A 530 -13.91 0.48 18.94
CA LYS A 530 -15.28 0.96 18.68
C LYS A 530 -15.76 1.66 19.96
N THR A 531 -16.12 2.93 19.86
CA THR A 531 -16.65 3.70 20.99
C THR A 531 -18.17 3.82 20.86
N GLU A 532 -18.88 4.03 21.97
CA GLU A 532 -20.34 4.30 21.94
C GLU A 532 -20.69 5.50 21.04
N ARG A 533 -19.72 6.41 20.91
CA ARG A 533 -19.76 7.65 20.13
C ARG A 533 -19.55 7.48 18.63
N SER A 534 -18.83 6.42 18.23
CA SER A 534 -18.45 6.19 16.84
C SER A 534 -18.77 4.77 16.42
N HIS A 535 -19.59 4.64 15.37
CA HIS A 535 -19.83 3.37 14.71
C HIS A 535 -18.56 2.72 14.12
N PHE A 536 -17.47 3.49 13.96
CA PHE A 536 -16.21 3.00 13.41
C PHE A 536 -15.10 2.99 14.47
N PRO A 537 -14.14 2.05 14.39
CA PRO A 537 -12.99 2.01 15.29
C PRO A 537 -12.14 3.29 15.19
N VAL A 538 -11.81 3.88 16.33
CA VAL A 538 -10.92 5.05 16.44
C VAL A 538 -9.60 4.66 17.10
N LEU A 539 -8.51 5.34 16.74
CA LEU A 539 -7.18 5.09 17.28
C LEU A 539 -7.10 5.41 18.78
N VAL A 540 -6.76 4.41 19.58
CA VAL A 540 -6.56 4.53 21.04
C VAL A 540 -5.12 4.32 21.46
N GLY A 541 -4.27 3.72 20.61
CA GLY A 541 -2.87 3.53 20.93
C GLY A 541 -1.94 3.30 19.74
N ILE A 542 -0.69 3.71 19.91
CA ILE A 542 0.43 3.49 18.98
C ILE A 542 1.58 2.93 19.80
N ALA A 543 2.15 1.80 19.42
CA ALA A 543 3.28 1.22 20.12
C ALA A 543 4.43 0.87 19.17
N VAL A 544 5.66 1.09 19.63
CA VAL A 544 6.85 0.54 18.98
C VAL A 544 7.36 -0.64 19.80
N LYS A 545 7.56 -1.77 19.14
CA LYS A 545 7.96 -3.03 19.77
C LYS A 545 9.32 -3.47 19.25
N PHE A 546 10.31 -3.45 20.14
CA PHE A 546 11.65 -3.97 19.87
C PHE A 546 11.79 -5.37 20.50
N GLY A 547 11.49 -6.41 19.73
CA GLY A 547 11.42 -7.78 20.24
C GLY A 547 10.27 -7.94 21.24
N GLU A 548 10.54 -8.24 22.50
CA GLU A 548 9.51 -8.32 23.56
C GLU A 548 9.21 -6.97 24.21
N GLN A 549 10.08 -5.97 24.04
CA GLN A 549 9.90 -4.67 24.65
C GLN A 549 8.90 -3.83 23.88
N GLN A 550 7.71 -3.63 24.45
CA GLN A 550 6.71 -2.73 23.91
C GLN A 550 6.77 -1.34 24.57
N ARG A 551 6.80 -0.29 23.75
CA ARG A 551 6.75 1.11 24.18
C ARG A 551 5.46 1.73 23.65
N LEU A 552 4.42 1.77 24.49
CA LEU A 552 3.06 2.14 24.13
C LEU A 552 2.75 3.61 24.44
N PHE A 553 2.19 4.32 23.45
CA PHE A 553 1.50 5.59 23.62
C PHE A 553 -0.01 5.35 23.53
N GLY A 554 -0.77 5.74 24.57
CA GLY A 554 -2.21 5.52 24.63
C GLY A 554 -2.59 4.22 25.36
N SER A 555 -3.50 3.44 24.78
CA SER A 555 -4.04 2.19 25.33
C SER A 555 -3.89 1.03 24.36
N SER A 556 -3.69 -0.18 24.89
CA SER A 556 -3.67 -1.45 24.14
C SER A 556 -5.00 -2.21 24.23
N GLU A 557 -6.02 -1.71 24.94
CA GLU A 557 -7.32 -2.40 25.10
C GLU A 557 -8.24 -2.12 23.90
N GLY A 558 -7.73 -2.36 22.69
CA GLY A 558 -8.46 -2.26 21.42
C GLY A 558 -8.04 -3.38 20.47
N GLN A 559 -8.71 -3.46 19.32
CA GLN A 559 -8.33 -4.33 18.22
C GLN A 559 -6.97 -3.90 17.66
N LEU A 560 -6.04 -4.84 17.60
CA LEU A 560 -4.71 -4.64 17.01
C LEU A 560 -4.82 -4.65 15.48
N SER A 561 -4.26 -3.64 14.81
CA SER A 561 -4.16 -3.64 13.35
C SER A 561 -3.01 -4.52 12.84
N SER A 562 -2.92 -4.67 11.52
CA SER A 562 -1.71 -5.15 10.85
C SER A 562 -0.48 -4.34 11.31
N PRO A 563 0.53 -4.98 11.93
CA PRO A 563 1.76 -4.31 12.30
C PRO A 563 2.53 -3.80 11.09
N MET A 564 3.32 -2.74 11.26
CA MET A 564 4.29 -2.29 10.27
C MET A 564 5.70 -2.60 10.75
N HIS A 565 6.40 -3.52 10.07
CA HIS A 565 7.78 -3.81 10.38
C HIS A 565 8.73 -2.73 9.85
N ILE A 566 9.61 -2.23 10.71
CA ILE A 566 10.64 -1.24 10.44
C ILE A 566 12.00 -1.94 10.56
N GLU A 567 12.72 -2.03 9.45
CA GLU A 567 14.04 -2.68 9.42
C GLU A 567 15.10 -1.85 10.15
N ALA A 568 16.19 -2.50 10.58
CA ALA A 568 17.32 -1.80 11.16
C ALA A 568 17.91 -0.79 10.16
N GLY A 569 18.11 0.46 10.60
CA GLY A 569 18.58 1.56 9.76
C GLY A 569 17.46 2.34 9.07
N GLU A 570 16.22 1.84 9.09
CA GLU A 570 15.03 2.61 8.72
C GLU A 570 14.39 3.26 9.94
N TRP A 571 13.71 4.39 9.74
CA TRP A 571 12.95 5.02 10.82
C TRP A 571 11.74 5.81 10.32
N ILE A 572 10.83 6.15 11.22
CA ILE A 572 9.62 6.92 10.89
C ILE A 572 10.02 8.37 10.56
N LYS A 573 9.65 8.82 9.36
CA LYS A 573 9.85 10.18 8.84
C LYS A 573 8.57 11.00 8.88
N GLU A 574 7.42 10.39 8.63
CA GLU A 574 6.12 11.07 8.60
C GLU A 574 5.02 10.14 9.12
N VAL A 575 4.08 10.69 9.87
CA VAL A 575 2.81 10.06 10.22
C VAL A 575 1.68 10.97 9.76
N VAL A 576 0.85 10.54 8.82
CA VAL A 576 -0.36 11.27 8.38
C VAL A 576 -1.57 10.64 9.04
N CYS A 577 -2.24 11.38 9.92
CA CYS A 577 -3.49 10.94 10.53
C CYS A 577 -4.68 11.36 9.66
N TYR A 578 -5.57 10.41 9.39
CA TYR A 578 -6.83 10.64 8.70
C TYR A 578 -7.93 10.81 9.73
N VAL A 579 -8.48 12.01 9.78
CA VAL A 579 -9.47 12.47 10.76
C VAL A 579 -10.79 12.67 10.04
N LYS A 580 -11.88 12.15 10.61
CA LYS A 580 -13.22 12.32 10.03
C LYS A 580 -13.62 13.79 10.04
N GLU A 581 -14.17 14.29 8.94
CA GLU A 581 -14.69 15.66 8.91
C GLU A 581 -15.87 15.81 9.90
N VAL A 582 -15.89 16.91 10.64
CA VAL A 582 -16.94 17.18 11.63
C VAL A 582 -18.21 17.63 10.91
N GLY A 583 -19.24 16.78 10.93
CA GLY A 583 -20.56 17.10 10.39
C GLY A 583 -21.44 17.80 11.43
N ILE A 584 -21.49 19.12 11.44
CA ILE A 584 -22.35 19.87 12.38
C ILE A 584 -23.84 19.81 11.98
N PHE A 585 -24.13 19.65 10.68
CA PHE A 585 -25.50 19.59 10.16
C PHE A 585 -26.10 18.17 10.11
N GLY A 586 -25.37 17.16 10.60
CA GLY A 586 -25.82 15.77 10.58
C GLY A 586 -26.92 15.52 11.62
N VAL A 587 -28.18 15.41 11.17
CA VAL A 587 -29.28 14.94 12.02
C VAL A 587 -29.04 13.46 12.33
N GLY A 588 -28.49 13.16 13.51
CA GLY A 588 -28.48 11.82 14.10
C GLY A 588 -27.20 10.98 13.98
N LEU A 589 -26.10 11.48 13.40
CA LEU A 589 -24.79 10.84 13.50
C LEU A 589 -23.89 11.78 14.32
N GLY A 590 -23.42 11.31 15.48
CA GLY A 590 -22.71 12.13 16.46
C GLY A 590 -21.65 13.06 15.85
N HIS A 591 -21.46 14.23 16.47
CA HIS A 591 -20.45 15.22 16.12
C HIS A 591 -19.00 14.75 16.39
N ASP A 592 -18.85 13.48 16.73
CA ASP A 592 -17.61 12.90 17.19
C ASP A 592 -16.70 12.57 15.99
N SER A 593 -15.51 13.16 16.03
CA SER A 593 -14.41 12.94 15.12
C SER A 593 -13.19 12.44 15.89
N GLY A 594 -12.43 11.56 15.26
CA GLY A 594 -11.20 10.96 15.78
C GLY A 594 -10.32 10.51 14.63
N ILE A 595 -9.18 9.88 14.95
CA ILE A 595 -8.29 9.28 13.95
C ILE A 595 -8.86 7.91 13.57
N PHE A 596 -9.14 7.69 12.29
CA PHE A 596 -9.69 6.42 11.75
C PHE A 596 -8.70 5.65 10.88
N CYS A 597 -7.62 6.31 10.47
CA CYS A 597 -6.56 5.72 9.68
C CYS A 597 -5.28 6.51 9.92
N ILE A 598 -4.13 5.85 9.86
CA ILE A 598 -2.82 6.53 9.78
C ILE A 598 -2.06 6.03 8.57
N ARG A 599 -1.25 6.88 7.95
CA ARG A 599 -0.23 6.47 6.98
C ARG A 599 1.13 6.82 7.55
N VAL A 600 2.01 5.84 7.59
CA VAL A 600 3.36 5.99 8.14
C VAL A 600 4.35 5.88 7.00
N THR A 601 5.23 6.86 6.85
CA THR A 601 6.28 6.91 5.83
C THR A 601 7.64 6.82 6.52
N LEU A 602 8.49 5.90 6.06
CA LEU A 602 9.84 5.68 6.58
C LEU A 602 10.87 6.57 5.87
N THR A 603 12.08 6.63 6.42
CA THR A 603 13.22 7.37 5.86
C THR A 603 13.63 6.91 4.47
N SER A 604 13.36 5.65 4.10
CA SER A 604 13.56 5.11 2.76
C SER A 604 12.51 5.55 1.73
N GLY A 605 11.42 6.16 2.18
CA GLY A 605 10.25 6.48 1.35
C GLY A 605 9.19 5.37 1.33
N ARG A 606 9.47 4.19 1.90
CA ARG A 606 8.47 3.14 2.08
C ARG A 606 7.34 3.65 2.98
N SER A 607 6.09 3.49 2.55
CA SER A 607 4.93 3.91 3.34
C SER A 607 3.89 2.80 3.47
N LYS A 608 3.23 2.70 4.61
CA LYS A 608 2.10 1.77 4.84
C LYS A 608 0.91 2.56 5.38
N ARG A 609 -0.28 2.31 4.81
CA ARG A 609 -1.55 2.78 5.36
C ARG A 609 -2.03 1.75 6.38
N ILE A 610 -2.47 2.22 7.54
CA ILE A 610 -2.91 1.37 8.65
C ILE A 610 -4.28 1.86 9.09
N ALA A 611 -5.29 1.03 8.85
CA ALA A 611 -6.68 1.25 9.22
C ALA A 611 -7.34 -0.10 9.51
N ILE A 612 -8.41 -0.11 10.29
CA ILE A 612 -9.28 -1.31 10.42
C ILE A 612 -10.39 -1.29 9.36
N ASN A 613 -10.80 -0.11 8.86
CA ASN A 613 -11.80 0.02 7.81
C ASN A 613 -11.31 1.02 6.76
N GLN A 614 -11.32 0.64 5.50
CA GLN A 614 -11.03 1.57 4.40
C GLN A 614 -12.21 2.53 4.21
N ARG A 615 -11.95 3.83 4.32
CA ARG A 615 -12.85 4.86 3.81
C ARG A 615 -12.10 5.97 3.10
N ASP A 616 -12.69 6.37 1.99
CA ASP A 616 -12.38 7.59 1.29
C ASP A 616 -13.11 8.78 1.92
N GLY A 617 -12.54 10.00 1.77
CA GLY A 617 -13.19 11.24 2.19
C GLY A 617 -12.89 11.72 3.62
N THR A 618 -11.72 11.38 4.18
CA THR A 618 -11.25 11.90 5.48
C THR A 618 -10.26 13.04 5.31
N ALA A 619 -10.24 13.97 6.27
CA ALA A 619 -9.25 15.04 6.29
C ALA A 619 -7.89 14.51 6.78
N MET A 620 -6.80 14.94 6.17
CA MET A 620 -5.43 14.53 6.44
C MET A 620 -4.71 15.54 7.32
N ARG A 621 -4.10 15.06 8.40
CA ARG A 621 -3.21 15.84 9.25
C ARG A 621 -1.81 15.26 9.21
N PRO A 622 -0.81 15.97 8.65
CA PRO A 622 0.56 15.50 8.63
C PRO A 622 1.27 15.77 9.97
N PHE A 623 2.05 14.79 10.42
CA PHE A 623 3.03 14.90 11.49
C PHE A 623 4.39 14.53 10.90
N VAL A 624 5.16 15.55 10.52
CA VAL A 624 6.44 15.39 9.81
C VAL A 624 7.61 15.53 10.77
N VAL A 625 8.59 14.62 10.68
CA VAL A 625 9.86 14.79 11.39
C VAL A 625 10.69 15.83 10.65
N LEU A 626 11.11 16.87 11.36
CA LEU A 626 11.83 18.01 10.77
C LEU A 626 13.26 17.61 10.35
N ASP A 627 13.79 18.31 9.35
CA ASP A 627 15.12 18.05 8.82
C ASP A 627 16.19 18.11 9.93
N GLY A 628 17.05 17.09 9.98
CA GLY A 628 18.09 16.95 11.01
C GLY A 628 17.60 16.38 12.35
N MET A 629 16.29 16.11 12.49
CA MET A 629 15.69 15.54 13.69
C MET A 629 15.28 14.08 13.47
N HIS A 630 15.05 13.35 14.55
CA HIS A 630 14.49 11.99 14.55
C HIS A 630 13.26 11.95 15.47
N LEU A 631 12.26 11.15 15.12
CA LEU A 631 11.15 10.84 16.01
C LEU A 631 11.66 9.98 17.19
N VAL A 632 11.65 10.51 18.40
CA VAL A 632 12.12 9.78 19.60
C VAL A 632 11.00 9.36 20.53
N GLY A 633 9.78 9.80 20.26
CA GLY A 633 8.59 9.43 21.03
C GLY A 633 7.36 10.22 20.60
N LEU A 634 6.26 10.01 21.33
CA LEU A 634 5.01 10.73 21.14
C LEU A 634 4.57 11.40 22.44
N THR A 635 3.89 12.53 22.33
CA THR A 635 3.24 13.22 23.45
C THR A 635 1.85 13.66 23.01
N GLY A 636 0.91 13.76 23.93
CA GLY A 636 -0.45 14.11 23.55
C GLY A 636 -1.44 14.02 24.69
N GLN A 637 -2.71 14.05 24.34
CA GLN A 637 -3.82 13.91 25.27
C GLN A 637 -4.70 12.74 24.87
N VAL A 638 -5.18 12.01 25.88
CA VAL A 638 -6.14 10.91 25.70
C VAL A 638 -7.41 11.21 26.49
N ALA A 639 -8.56 10.90 25.89
CA ALA A 639 -9.86 10.96 26.53
C ALA A 639 -10.03 9.81 27.56
N PRO A 640 -11.02 9.89 28.47
CA PRO A 640 -11.27 8.84 29.46
C PRO A 640 -11.54 7.46 28.86
N ASP A 641 -12.12 7.41 27.66
CA ASP A 641 -12.35 6.20 26.87
C ASP A 641 -11.12 5.74 26.06
N GLY A 642 -9.95 6.34 26.29
CA GLY A 642 -8.67 5.99 25.67
C GLY A 642 -8.41 6.60 24.30
N VAL A 643 -9.37 7.32 23.70
CA VAL A 643 -9.20 7.91 22.36
C VAL A 643 -8.16 9.02 22.37
N ILE A 644 -7.27 9.04 21.38
CA ILE A 644 -6.22 10.06 21.25
C ILE A 644 -6.88 11.39 20.80
N SER A 645 -6.98 12.35 21.73
CA SER A 645 -7.64 13.64 21.50
C SER A 645 -6.72 14.74 21.00
N ARG A 646 -5.43 14.64 21.32
CA ARG A 646 -4.33 15.42 20.75
C ARG A 646 -3.12 14.54 20.55
N LEU A 647 -2.35 14.80 19.50
CA LEU A 647 -1.12 14.10 19.19
C LEU A 647 -0.01 15.10 18.87
N GLY A 648 1.22 14.80 19.27
CA GLY A 648 2.42 15.57 18.99
C GLY A 648 3.63 14.65 18.92
N LEU A 649 4.61 15.04 18.10
CA LEU A 649 5.86 14.29 17.94
C LEU A 649 6.91 14.81 18.93
N LEU A 650 7.55 13.91 19.68
CA LEU A 650 8.79 14.21 20.38
C LEU A 650 9.95 13.96 19.42
N GLN A 651 10.71 15.01 19.13
CA GLN A 651 11.80 14.96 18.16
C GLN A 651 13.11 15.39 18.81
N ALA A 652 14.20 14.67 18.52
CA ALA A 652 15.54 15.04 18.98
C ALA A 652 16.56 14.92 17.84
N ALA A 653 17.58 15.77 17.88
CA ALA A 653 18.72 15.64 16.99
C ALA A 653 19.73 14.65 17.55
N ARG A 654 20.36 13.87 16.67
CA ARG A 654 21.46 13.00 17.07
C ARG A 654 22.66 13.85 17.51
N PRO A 655 23.39 13.49 18.58
CA PRO A 655 24.60 14.21 18.98
C PRO A 655 25.58 14.38 17.80
N GLY A 656 26.04 15.61 17.57
CA GLY A 656 26.90 15.97 16.44
C GLY A 656 26.17 16.28 15.12
N PHE A 657 24.85 16.07 15.05
CA PHE A 657 24.01 16.34 13.88
C PHE A 657 22.92 17.38 14.17
N ALA A 658 23.08 18.18 15.23
CA ALA A 658 22.12 19.23 15.57
C ALA A 658 21.99 20.21 14.38
N PRO A 659 20.75 20.55 13.96
CA PRO A 659 20.55 21.49 12.89
C PRO A 659 21.12 22.87 13.27
N SER A 660 21.74 23.55 12.31
CA SER A 660 22.32 24.88 12.53
C SER A 660 21.27 25.98 12.73
N VAL A 661 20.03 25.70 12.32
CA VAL A 661 18.87 26.58 12.47
C VAL A 661 17.86 25.88 13.37
N ARG A 662 17.18 26.64 14.22
CA ARG A 662 16.08 26.11 15.04
C ARG A 662 15.04 25.48 14.11
N PRO A 663 14.70 24.19 14.28
CA PRO A 663 13.74 23.53 13.41
C PRO A 663 12.34 24.09 13.68
N GLU A 664 11.61 24.42 12.61
CA GLU A 664 10.26 24.96 12.68
C GLU A 664 9.37 24.30 11.63
N TYR A 665 8.10 24.08 11.99
CA TYR A 665 7.10 23.59 11.05
C TYR A 665 6.64 24.72 10.11
N THR A 666 6.64 24.45 8.81
CA THR A 666 5.92 25.27 7.83
C THR A 666 4.43 25.36 8.16
N SER A 667 3.76 26.39 7.67
CA SER A 667 2.30 26.56 7.80
C SER A 667 1.54 25.33 7.31
N ALA A 668 2.01 24.71 6.22
CA ALA A 668 1.36 23.55 5.63
C ALA A 668 1.42 22.30 6.53
N HIS A 669 2.49 22.13 7.31
CA HIS A 669 2.61 21.03 8.28
C HIS A 669 1.64 21.16 9.46
N GLN A 670 1.17 22.37 9.78
CA GLN A 670 0.34 22.63 10.96
C GLN A 670 -1.17 22.53 10.66
N MET A 671 -1.54 22.29 9.39
CA MET A 671 -2.93 22.33 8.93
C MET A 671 -3.58 20.95 8.84
N LEU A 672 -4.90 20.93 9.00
CA LEU A 672 -5.75 19.83 8.58
C LEU A 672 -6.17 20.08 7.13
N TRP A 673 -6.01 19.10 6.24
CA TRP A 673 -6.23 19.21 4.81
C TRP A 673 -7.35 18.27 4.34
N LYS A 674 -8.16 18.63 3.34
CA LYS A 674 -9.06 17.64 2.71
C LYS A 674 -8.31 16.62 1.86
N ASN A 675 -8.88 15.42 1.68
CA ASN A 675 -8.23 14.29 0.98
C ASN A 675 -7.71 14.62 -0.44
N TYR A 676 -8.36 15.54 -1.16
CA TYR A 676 -7.96 15.95 -2.51
C TYR A 676 -6.67 16.78 -2.57
N ALA A 677 -6.15 17.23 -1.42
CA ALA A 677 -4.88 17.97 -1.37
C ALA A 677 -3.65 17.10 -1.71
N ALA A 678 -3.78 15.76 -1.70
CA ALA A 678 -2.69 14.83 -2.02
C ALA A 678 -2.79 14.17 -3.40
N SER A 679 -4.01 13.92 -3.92
CA SER A 679 -4.19 13.05 -5.10
C SER A 679 -3.92 13.71 -6.46
N ARG A 680 -3.91 15.05 -6.54
CA ARG A 680 -3.85 15.76 -7.83
C ARG A 680 -2.50 16.35 -8.21
N TYR A 681 -1.56 16.39 -7.29
CA TYR A 681 -0.33 17.16 -7.44
C TYR A 681 0.96 16.33 -7.43
N GLN A 682 0.86 15.01 -7.68
CA GLN A 682 1.93 14.00 -7.56
C GLN A 682 2.51 13.85 -6.13
N GLU A 683 2.57 14.95 -5.37
CA GLU A 683 2.98 15.02 -3.96
C GLU A 683 1.98 15.87 -3.14
N PRO A 684 1.80 15.59 -1.84
CA PRO A 684 0.95 16.42 -0.98
C PRO A 684 1.57 17.80 -0.74
N ILE A 685 0.73 18.82 -0.55
CA ILE A 685 1.15 20.23 -0.39
C ILE A 685 2.23 20.45 0.68
N TRP A 686 2.17 19.71 1.78
CA TRP A 686 3.15 19.82 2.87
C TRP A 686 4.49 19.13 2.58
N ALA A 687 4.56 18.26 1.57
CA ALA A 687 5.80 17.64 1.11
C ALA A 687 6.36 18.32 -0.16
N HIS A 688 5.62 19.27 -0.76
CA HIS A 688 5.97 19.84 -2.05
C HIS A 688 7.20 20.76 -1.94
N GLY A 689 8.32 20.39 -2.55
CA GLY A 689 9.61 21.10 -2.43
C GLY A 689 9.70 22.49 -3.09
N VAL A 690 8.59 23.02 -3.59
CA VAL A 690 8.50 24.27 -4.35
C VAL A 690 7.42 25.20 -3.82
N TYR A 691 6.32 24.65 -3.28
CA TYR A 691 5.20 25.48 -2.85
C TYR A 691 5.47 25.97 -1.44
N VAL A 692 5.36 27.28 -1.25
CA VAL A 692 5.43 27.91 0.05
C VAL A 692 4.03 28.35 0.44
N HIS A 693 3.73 28.21 1.72
CA HIS A 693 2.42 28.46 2.29
C HIS A 693 2.53 29.46 3.45
N ASP A 694 1.86 30.59 3.31
CA ASP A 694 1.72 31.60 4.37
C ASP A 694 0.24 31.71 4.76
N TRP A 695 -0.04 31.79 6.06
CA TRP A 695 -1.40 31.84 6.57
C TRP A 695 -1.70 33.19 7.22
N PHE A 696 -2.94 33.65 7.09
CA PHE A 696 -3.41 34.85 7.78
C PHE A 696 -3.81 34.52 9.23
N PRO A 697 -3.50 35.38 10.22
CA PRO A 697 -3.81 35.14 11.63
C PRO A 697 -5.28 34.79 11.84
N PRO A 698 -5.64 33.98 12.87
CA PRO A 698 -7.01 33.59 13.09
C PRO A 698 -7.82 34.78 13.63
N SER A 699 -9.13 34.77 13.38
CA SER A 699 -10.03 35.81 13.89
C SER A 699 -10.03 35.79 15.42
N ALA A 700 -9.87 36.95 16.04
CA ALA A 700 -9.89 37.09 17.50
C ALA A 700 -11.30 36.88 18.10
N HIS A 701 -12.34 36.85 17.27
CA HIS A 701 -13.75 36.86 17.68
C HIS A 701 -14.51 35.59 17.29
N ALA A 702 -13.88 34.41 17.34
CA ALA A 702 -14.58 33.16 17.06
C ALA A 702 -15.61 32.83 18.17
N PRO A 703 -16.93 32.82 17.88
CA PRO A 703 -17.93 32.33 18.84
C PRO A 703 -17.69 30.87 19.24
N SER A 704 -18.20 30.49 20.43
CA SER A 704 -18.01 29.17 21.05
C SER A 704 -18.56 27.98 20.24
N PHE A 705 -19.40 28.23 19.24
CA PHE A 705 -20.00 27.20 18.39
C PHE A 705 -19.19 26.92 17.10
N ASN A 706 -18.08 27.62 16.88
CA ASN A 706 -17.24 27.40 15.71
C ASN A 706 -16.37 26.16 15.87
N LEU A 707 -16.08 25.50 14.74
CA LEU A 707 -15.05 24.48 14.73
C LEU A 707 -13.73 25.10 15.18
N PRO A 708 -13.00 24.47 16.12
CA PRO A 708 -11.65 24.90 16.44
C PRO A 708 -10.81 24.98 15.19
N ALA A 709 -9.92 25.97 15.12
CA ALA A 709 -9.07 26.18 13.94
C ALA A 709 -8.29 24.92 13.55
N ASP A 710 -7.85 24.13 14.55
CA ASP A 710 -7.22 22.83 14.34
C ASP A 710 -8.13 21.87 13.57
N MET A 711 -9.42 21.82 13.87
CA MET A 711 -10.38 20.87 13.30
C MET A 711 -11.09 21.39 12.04
N THR A 712 -10.71 22.55 11.52
CA THR A 712 -11.23 23.07 10.26
C THR A 712 -10.39 22.55 9.09
N PRO A 713 -10.92 21.66 8.23
CA PRO A 713 -10.19 21.17 7.07
C PRO A 713 -9.97 22.30 6.07
N ASN A 714 -8.74 22.40 5.56
CA ASN A 714 -8.36 23.36 4.53
C ASN A 714 -8.41 22.69 3.16
N GLU A 715 -8.89 23.45 2.19
CA GLU A 715 -8.93 23.09 0.79
C GLU A 715 -7.94 23.97 0.03
N LEU A 716 -7.26 23.36 -0.95
CA LEU A 716 -6.29 24.05 -1.79
C LEU A 716 -6.96 24.49 -3.09
N PHE A 717 -6.95 25.79 -3.37
CA PHE A 717 -7.43 26.37 -4.61
C PHE A 717 -6.25 27.01 -5.36
N LEU A 718 -5.70 26.29 -6.34
CA LEU A 718 -4.66 26.80 -7.23
C LEU A 718 -5.29 27.37 -8.50
N TRP A 719 -4.90 28.59 -8.85
CA TRP A 719 -5.23 29.18 -10.14
C TRP A 719 -4.27 28.75 -11.26
N ALA A 720 -3.06 28.29 -10.92
CA ALA A 720 -2.10 27.75 -11.86
C ALA A 720 -1.26 26.61 -11.25
N LYS A 721 -0.86 25.64 -12.08
CA LYS A 721 0.02 24.52 -11.67
C LYS A 721 1.45 24.98 -11.39
N ASP A 722 1.94 25.93 -12.18
CA ASP A 722 3.26 26.53 -12.00
C ASP A 722 3.23 27.99 -12.48
N ALA A 723 4.35 28.69 -12.30
CA ALA A 723 4.47 30.09 -12.71
C ALA A 723 4.26 30.31 -14.22
N LYS A 724 4.52 29.31 -15.07
CA LYS A 724 4.36 29.42 -16.54
C LYS A 724 2.89 29.30 -16.95
N CYS A 725 2.09 28.55 -16.19
CA CYS A 725 0.66 28.40 -16.38
C CYS A 725 -0.16 29.62 -15.91
N LEU A 726 0.46 30.63 -15.31
CA LEU A 726 -0.28 31.82 -14.86
C LEU A 726 -0.90 32.63 -16.01
N LYS A 727 -0.37 32.49 -17.23
CA LYS A 727 -0.96 33.07 -18.45
C LYS A 727 -2.31 32.44 -18.83
N ASP A 728 -2.63 31.29 -18.24
CA ASP A 728 -3.85 30.52 -18.50
C ASP A 728 -4.88 30.67 -17.36
N VAL A 729 -4.64 31.58 -16.40
CA VAL A 729 -5.54 31.81 -15.25
C VAL A 729 -6.90 32.30 -15.75
N THR A 730 -7.95 31.62 -15.34
CA THR A 730 -9.35 31.95 -15.66
C THR A 730 -9.94 32.90 -14.61
N PRO A 731 -11.14 33.47 -14.87
CA PRO A 731 -11.85 34.25 -13.86
C PRO A 731 -11.98 33.49 -12.54
N ILE A 732 -11.89 34.20 -11.42
CA ILE A 732 -12.13 33.61 -10.09
C ILE A 732 -13.59 33.89 -9.73
N GLU A 733 -14.33 32.84 -9.43
CA GLU A 733 -15.73 32.92 -9.04
C GLU A 733 -15.88 32.64 -7.55
N CYS A 734 -16.62 33.49 -6.85
CA CYS A 734 -16.91 33.35 -5.43
C CYS A 734 -18.42 33.25 -5.23
N PHE A 735 -18.87 32.18 -4.56
CA PHE A 735 -20.24 32.05 -4.11
C PHE A 735 -20.43 32.78 -2.80
N GLN A 736 -21.34 33.75 -2.82
CA GLN A 736 -21.67 34.60 -1.69
C GLN A 736 -23.19 34.83 -1.63
N PRO A 737 -23.93 33.99 -0.88
CA PRO A 737 -25.38 34.12 -0.77
C PRO A 737 -25.77 35.50 -0.22
N VAL A 738 -26.74 36.13 -0.90
CA VAL A 738 -27.31 37.42 -0.55
C VAL A 738 -28.73 37.17 0.00
N GLY A 739 -28.97 37.41 1.30
CA GLY A 739 -30.35 37.37 1.85
C GLY A 739 -30.62 36.65 3.18
N GLY A 740 -29.62 36.37 4.00
CA GLY A 740 -29.85 35.84 5.36
C GLY A 740 -30.17 36.91 6.41
N TRP A 741 -30.64 36.49 7.58
CA TRP A 741 -30.60 37.30 8.79
C TRP A 741 -29.45 36.76 9.66
N SER A 742 -28.57 37.63 10.15
CA SER A 742 -27.49 37.25 11.07
C SER A 742 -27.74 37.93 12.41
N ARG A 743 -27.75 37.14 13.49
CA ARG A 743 -27.86 37.65 14.86
C ARG A 743 -26.51 37.47 15.54
N SER A 744 -25.82 38.56 15.85
CA SER A 744 -24.74 38.53 16.83
C SER A 744 -25.36 38.28 18.20
N LEU A 745 -25.07 37.15 18.85
CA LEU A 745 -25.50 36.93 20.22
C LEU A 745 -24.83 37.97 21.15
N PRO A 746 -25.54 38.57 22.11
CA PRO A 746 -24.92 39.46 23.08
C PRO A 746 -23.91 38.65 23.92
N VAL A 747 -22.66 39.10 23.91
CA VAL A 747 -21.60 38.59 24.79
C VAL A 747 -22.06 38.82 26.24
N ARG A 748 -22.38 37.76 26.97
CA ARG A 748 -22.52 37.86 28.43
C ARG A 748 -21.14 38.19 28.97
N SER A 749 -20.95 39.43 29.45
CA SER A 749 -19.78 39.78 30.23
C SER A 749 -19.73 38.86 31.45
N ALA A 750 -18.70 38.01 31.50
CA ALA A 750 -18.39 37.25 32.70
C ALA A 750 -18.08 38.27 33.81
N LYS A 751 -18.90 38.29 34.86
CA LYS A 751 -18.56 39.02 36.08
C LYS A 751 -17.25 38.42 36.64
N PRO A 752 -16.30 39.24 37.11
CA PRO A 752 -15.12 38.72 37.79
C PRO A 752 -15.56 38.02 39.09
N SER A 753 -15.12 36.78 39.29
CA SER A 753 -15.32 36.05 40.53
C SER A 753 -14.48 36.68 41.64
N GLN A 754 -15.15 37.25 42.64
CA GLN A 754 -14.53 37.46 43.94
C GLN A 754 -14.40 36.11 44.64
N ALA A 755 -13.19 35.85 45.11
CA ALA A 755 -12.86 34.72 45.96
C ALA A 755 -13.42 34.93 47.36
N GLU A 756 -14.12 33.92 47.90
CA GLU A 756 -14.22 33.69 49.34
C GLU A 756 -14.45 32.19 49.58
N SER A 757 -13.77 31.67 50.61
CA SER A 757 -13.61 30.27 50.99
C SER A 757 -14.55 29.93 52.19
N PRO A 758 -14.58 28.70 52.76
CA PRO A 758 -15.81 27.92 52.89
C PRO A 758 -16.31 27.71 54.33
N THR A 759 -17.61 27.39 54.52
CA THR A 759 -18.06 26.59 55.69
C THR A 759 -19.46 25.95 55.49
N GLN A 760 -19.45 24.61 55.49
CA GLN A 760 -20.32 23.62 56.18
C GLN A 760 -21.87 23.67 56.20
N GLY A 761 -22.47 22.47 56.03
CA GLY A 761 -23.77 22.03 56.58
C GLY A 761 -24.78 21.53 55.53
N GLU A 762 -24.78 20.25 55.14
CA GLU A 762 -25.65 19.15 55.62
C GLU A 762 -27.04 19.01 54.94
N THR A 763 -27.21 17.87 54.23
CA THR A 763 -28.41 16.98 54.03
C THR A 763 -29.79 17.59 53.64
N THR A 764 -30.60 17.11 52.68
CA THR A 764 -31.13 15.73 52.45
C THR A 764 -32.00 15.66 51.15
N THR A 765 -31.96 14.52 50.43
CA THR A 765 -32.99 13.81 49.59
C THR A 765 -34.07 14.52 48.72
N VAL A 766 -33.91 14.42 47.38
CA VAL A 766 -34.74 13.82 46.26
C VAL A 766 -36.25 13.52 46.50
N PRO A 767 -37.19 13.43 45.49
CA PRO A 767 -37.24 13.83 44.04
C PRO A 767 -38.48 14.73 43.70
N ILE A 768 -38.66 15.15 42.42
CA ILE A 768 -39.90 15.00 41.61
C ILE A 768 -39.84 15.82 40.29
N LEU A 769 -40.34 15.18 39.22
CA LEU A 769 -40.68 15.74 37.91
C LEU A 769 -41.47 17.06 37.97
N GLY A 770 -41.20 17.98 37.06
CA GLY A 770 -42.14 19.07 36.79
C GLY A 770 -41.59 20.15 35.86
N SER A 771 -41.97 20.05 34.60
CA SER A 771 -42.63 21.12 33.83
C SER A 771 -42.04 22.54 33.93
N PHE A 772 -41.57 23.03 32.77
CA PHE A 772 -41.44 24.45 32.45
C PHE A 772 -42.51 25.35 33.10
N PRO A 773 -42.10 26.47 33.70
CA PRO A 773 -42.92 27.68 33.72
C PRO A 773 -42.20 28.85 33.04
N GLY A 774 -42.99 29.59 32.27
CA GLY A 774 -42.53 30.65 31.39
C GLY A 774 -41.83 31.81 32.08
N LEU A 775 -40.85 32.34 31.37
CA LEU A 775 -40.38 33.71 31.52
C LEU A 775 -41.03 34.54 30.41
N ARG A 776 -42.14 35.18 30.79
CA ARG A 776 -42.44 36.54 30.33
C ARG A 776 -41.32 37.42 30.85
N THR A 777 -40.53 37.99 29.95
CA THR A 777 -39.72 39.18 30.23
C THR A 777 -40.11 40.25 29.25
N ASP A 778 -40.35 41.41 29.83
CA ASP A 778 -40.92 42.59 29.22
C ASP A 778 -40.09 43.13 28.06
N ASN A 779 -40.83 43.85 27.21
CA ASN A 779 -40.35 44.63 26.09
C ASN A 779 -39.20 45.56 26.51
N ASN A 780 -38.00 45.26 26.03
CA ASN A 780 -37.05 46.29 25.62
C ASN A 780 -36.64 45.95 24.19
N GLU A 781 -37.36 46.54 23.25
CA GLU A 781 -37.01 46.58 21.83
C GLU A 781 -35.67 47.32 21.67
N ILE A 782 -34.57 46.57 21.72
CA ILE A 782 -33.41 46.90 20.91
C ILE A 782 -33.60 46.12 19.61
N CYS A 783 -34.34 46.72 18.69
CA CYS A 783 -34.48 46.25 17.32
C CYS A 783 -33.17 46.56 16.57
N SER A 784 -32.13 45.76 16.79
CA SER A 784 -30.97 45.76 15.89
C SER A 784 -31.31 44.87 14.68
N GLN A 785 -32.04 45.42 13.71
CA GLN A 785 -32.19 44.81 12.39
C GLN A 785 -30.85 44.87 11.65
N THR A 786 -29.97 43.92 11.91
CA THR A 786 -28.77 43.70 11.09
C THR A 786 -29.12 42.79 9.91
N ARG A 787 -29.19 43.37 8.70
CA ARG A 787 -29.21 42.60 7.45
C ARG A 787 -27.97 41.69 7.43
N SER A 788 -28.06 40.40 7.04
CA SER A 788 -26.85 39.59 6.94
C SER A 788 -25.98 40.09 5.80
N ALA A 789 -24.73 40.37 6.10
CA ALA A 789 -23.67 40.50 5.15
C ALA A 789 -23.55 39.26 4.22
N PRO A 790 -23.18 39.43 2.94
CA PRO A 790 -22.82 38.31 2.08
C PRO A 790 -21.61 37.57 2.66
N SER A 791 -21.80 36.29 2.99
CA SER A 791 -20.74 35.42 3.50
C SER A 791 -20.05 34.71 2.34
N ILE A 792 -18.74 34.53 2.38
CA ILE A 792 -18.02 33.71 1.38
C ILE A 792 -18.20 32.23 1.73
N VAL A 793 -18.81 31.45 0.84
CA VAL A 793 -19.20 30.05 1.10
C VAL A 793 -18.50 29.07 0.16
N GLY A 794 -17.98 29.56 -0.96
CA GLY A 794 -17.13 28.77 -1.83
C GLY A 794 -16.43 29.62 -2.88
N ILE A 795 -15.31 29.12 -3.39
CA ILE A 795 -14.50 29.77 -4.42
C ILE A 795 -14.19 28.71 -5.48
N ARG A 796 -14.26 29.06 -6.76
CA ARG A 796 -13.95 28.15 -7.85
C ARG A 796 -13.28 28.90 -9.01
N PRO A 797 -12.55 28.19 -9.89
CA PRO A 797 -12.10 28.79 -11.14
C PRO A 797 -13.29 28.84 -12.10
N GLY A 798 -13.31 29.83 -12.99
CA GLY A 798 -14.31 29.93 -14.05
C GLY A 798 -14.20 28.78 -15.05
N SER A 799 -15.19 28.69 -15.95
CA SER A 799 -15.33 27.63 -16.96
C SER A 799 -14.10 27.48 -17.88
N HIS A 800 -13.14 26.58 -17.61
CA HIS A 800 -12.20 26.10 -18.64
C HIS A 800 -11.45 24.77 -18.35
N ASN A 801 -10.86 24.24 -19.43
CA ASN A 801 -10.35 22.90 -19.76
C ASN A 801 -8.93 22.52 -19.26
N PHE A 802 -8.21 23.33 -18.47
CA PHE A 802 -6.76 23.09 -18.23
C PHE A 802 -6.45 21.76 -17.51
N MET A 803 -7.39 21.22 -16.73
CA MET A 803 -7.25 19.92 -16.04
C MET A 803 -8.10 18.81 -16.68
N GLY A 804 -8.55 18.96 -17.94
CA GLY A 804 -9.46 18.00 -18.57
C GLY A 804 -10.86 17.94 -17.96
N GLY A 805 -11.23 18.92 -17.11
CA GLY A 805 -12.54 19.02 -16.45
C GLY A 805 -12.72 20.38 -15.75
N ARG A 806 -13.97 20.72 -15.38
CA ARG A 806 -14.30 21.96 -14.64
C ARG A 806 -13.46 22.02 -13.35
N GLY A 807 -12.69 23.07 -13.16
CA GLY A 807 -11.80 23.20 -12.00
C GLY A 807 -12.56 23.18 -10.67
N HIS A 808 -11.85 22.80 -9.61
CA HIS A 808 -12.49 22.47 -8.34
C HIS A 808 -13.06 23.68 -7.61
N THR A 809 -14.33 23.56 -7.24
CA THR A 809 -14.96 24.39 -6.23
C THR A 809 -14.44 24.00 -4.85
N ILE A 810 -13.83 24.95 -4.14
CA ILE A 810 -13.54 24.81 -2.72
C ILE A 810 -14.73 25.31 -1.89
N GLY A 811 -15.05 24.61 -0.79
CA GLY A 811 -16.18 24.96 0.09
C GLY A 811 -17.55 24.39 -0.32
N SER A 812 -17.69 23.74 -1.48
CA SER A 812 -18.95 23.13 -1.95
C SER A 812 -19.31 21.80 -1.31
N GLY A 813 -18.45 21.24 -0.44
CA GLY A 813 -18.65 19.93 0.18
C GLY A 813 -19.56 19.92 1.42
N GLY A 814 -19.89 21.09 1.98
CA GLY A 814 -20.85 21.20 3.08
C GLY A 814 -22.30 21.19 2.57
N PRO A 815 -23.30 20.84 3.39
CA PRO A 815 -24.70 21.06 3.05
C PRO A 815 -24.96 22.57 2.97
N VAL A 816 -24.81 23.13 1.77
CA VAL A 816 -25.13 24.53 1.48
C VAL A 816 -26.58 24.57 1.03
N ALA A 817 -27.48 24.62 2.00
CA ALA A 817 -28.90 24.63 1.68
C ALA A 817 -29.36 25.96 1.03
N SER A 818 -28.48 26.97 1.03
CA SER A 818 -28.64 28.25 0.32
C SER A 818 -28.35 28.19 -1.18
N GLN A 819 -28.09 27.02 -1.78
CA GLN A 819 -28.09 26.90 -3.25
C GLN A 819 -29.51 27.06 -3.84
N HIS A 820 -30.54 27.01 -3.00
CA HIS A 820 -31.93 27.26 -3.39
C HIS A 820 -32.37 28.65 -2.91
N SER A 821 -32.79 29.52 -3.83
CA SER A 821 -33.36 30.87 -3.55
C SER A 821 -34.43 30.83 -2.45
N ASP A 822 -35.18 29.74 -2.41
CA ASP A 822 -36.33 29.55 -1.53
C ASP A 822 -35.98 29.01 -0.14
N TRP A 823 -34.70 28.87 0.23
CA TRP A 823 -34.31 28.39 1.56
C TRP A 823 -34.99 29.21 2.68
N HIS A 824 -35.06 30.53 2.48
CA HIS A 824 -35.68 31.50 3.39
C HIS A 824 -37.22 31.42 3.42
N LEU A 825 -37.86 30.87 2.38
CA LEU A 825 -39.31 30.96 2.20
C LEU A 825 -40.10 30.01 3.11
N GLY A 826 -39.47 29.04 3.78
CA GLY A 826 -40.13 28.18 4.78
C GLY A 826 -41.30 27.34 4.25
N THR A 827 -41.49 27.24 2.92
CA THR A 827 -42.73 26.75 2.29
C THR A 827 -42.76 25.25 2.00
N LYS A 828 -41.64 24.52 2.11
CA LYS A 828 -41.60 23.05 1.90
C LYS A 828 -41.34 22.32 3.22
N GLY A 829 -42.18 21.34 3.55
CA GLY A 829 -42.04 20.51 4.74
C GLY A 829 -40.66 19.86 4.87
N GLU A 830 -40.16 19.77 6.11
CA GLU A 830 -38.80 19.38 6.52
C GLU A 830 -38.27 18.10 5.82
N GLY A 831 -39.14 17.11 5.60
CA GLY A 831 -38.79 15.86 4.94
C GLY A 831 -38.66 15.93 3.42
N SER A 832 -39.33 16.87 2.75
CA SER A 832 -39.30 16.96 1.27
C SER A 832 -38.05 17.68 0.79
N LEU A 833 -37.65 18.78 1.43
CA LEU A 833 -36.47 19.53 1.03
C LEU A 833 -35.17 18.80 1.41
N MET A 834 -35.09 18.14 2.57
CA MET A 834 -33.90 17.35 2.91
C MET A 834 -33.74 16.13 2.00
N ARG A 835 -34.84 15.56 1.50
CA ARG A 835 -34.82 14.51 0.47
C ARG A 835 -34.39 15.09 -0.89
N GLU A 836 -34.86 16.27 -1.26
CA GLU A 836 -34.47 16.99 -2.49
C GLU A 836 -32.99 17.40 -2.47
N LEU A 837 -32.47 17.91 -1.34
CA LEU A 837 -31.06 18.26 -1.12
C LEU A 837 -30.12 17.03 -1.10
N ARG A 838 -30.60 15.88 -0.59
CA ARG A 838 -29.88 14.60 -0.73
C ARG A 838 -29.88 14.12 -2.18
N GLN A 839 -31.00 14.27 -2.88
CA GLN A 839 -31.13 13.89 -4.29
C GLN A 839 -30.31 14.80 -5.23
N THR A 840 -30.16 16.10 -4.94
CA THR A 840 -29.22 16.97 -5.67
C THR A 840 -27.80 16.53 -5.41
N ARG A 841 -27.42 16.26 -4.14
CA ARG A 841 -26.08 15.73 -3.81
C ARG A 841 -25.71 14.45 -4.57
N ASP A 842 -26.68 13.55 -4.79
CA ASP A 842 -26.46 12.30 -5.54
C ASP A 842 -26.51 12.49 -7.07
N LYS A 843 -27.26 13.47 -7.59
CA LYS A 843 -27.22 13.90 -9.01
C LYS A 843 -25.96 14.73 -9.36
N ASP A 844 -25.34 15.34 -8.35
CA ASP A 844 -24.16 16.20 -8.45
C ASP A 844 -22.82 15.44 -8.63
N LYS A 845 -22.84 14.10 -8.66
CA LYS A 845 -21.67 13.29 -9.06
C LYS A 845 -21.19 13.59 -10.49
N SER A 846 -22.00 14.28 -11.30
CA SER A 846 -21.65 14.75 -12.64
C SER A 846 -20.77 16.01 -12.68
N GLY A 847 -20.38 16.59 -11.54
CA GLY A 847 -19.54 17.80 -11.49
C GLY A 847 -20.24 19.07 -12.03
N ASN A 848 -21.58 19.02 -12.14
CA ASN A 848 -22.37 20.01 -12.88
C ASN A 848 -22.99 21.12 -12.00
N SER A 849 -22.68 21.16 -10.70
CA SER A 849 -23.13 22.21 -9.77
C SER A 849 -22.60 23.57 -10.22
N GLN A 850 -23.43 24.33 -10.94
CA GLN A 850 -23.21 25.75 -11.16
C GLN A 850 -23.67 26.47 -9.89
N PHE A 851 -22.80 27.29 -9.33
CA PHE A 851 -23.25 28.28 -8.35
C PHE A 851 -24.38 29.10 -8.96
N HIS A 852 -25.40 29.42 -8.15
CA HIS A 852 -26.50 30.24 -8.65
C HIS A 852 -25.93 31.57 -9.17
N PRO A 853 -26.23 31.98 -10.42
CA PRO A 853 -25.60 33.14 -11.05
C PRO A 853 -25.77 34.41 -10.21
N ASP A 854 -26.97 34.61 -9.64
CA ASP A 854 -27.28 35.80 -8.82
C ASP A 854 -26.52 35.88 -7.48
N ALA A 855 -25.95 34.77 -7.02
CA ALA A 855 -25.16 34.69 -5.79
C ALA A 855 -23.66 34.46 -6.06
N THR A 856 -23.24 34.57 -7.33
CA THR A 856 -21.85 34.38 -7.74
C THR A 856 -21.23 35.71 -8.12
N LYS A 857 -20.17 36.11 -7.43
CA LYS A 857 -19.30 37.21 -7.87
C LYS A 857 -18.17 36.65 -8.72
N ILE A 858 -17.85 37.36 -9.80
CA ILE A 858 -16.81 36.96 -10.75
C ILE A 858 -15.75 38.06 -10.80
N PHE A 859 -14.48 37.68 -10.62
CA PHE A 859 -13.33 38.53 -10.84
C PHE A 859 -12.55 38.03 -12.07
N ASN A 860 -12.67 38.75 -13.18
CA ASN A 860 -12.00 38.40 -14.44
C ASN A 860 -10.53 38.82 -14.39
N ILE A 861 -9.60 37.88 -14.60
CA ILE A 861 -8.16 38.15 -14.72
C ILE A 861 -7.76 38.04 -16.19
N ASP A 862 -7.09 39.05 -16.73
CA ASP A 862 -6.59 39.09 -18.10
C ASP A 862 -5.21 38.45 -18.19
N ALA A 863 -5.17 37.14 -17.98
CA ALA A 863 -3.95 36.36 -17.96
C ALA A 863 -3.20 36.42 -19.31
N LYS A 864 -3.92 36.61 -20.43
CA LYS A 864 -3.32 36.78 -21.77
C LYS A 864 -2.50 38.05 -21.89
N ALA A 865 -2.88 39.11 -21.18
CA ALA A 865 -2.11 40.35 -21.07
C ALA A 865 -0.96 40.25 -20.04
N GLY A 866 -0.76 39.09 -19.40
CA GLY A 866 0.25 38.90 -18.35
C GLY A 866 -0.21 39.41 -16.98
N GLU A 867 -1.50 39.60 -16.78
CA GLU A 867 -2.02 40.01 -15.48
C GLU A 867 -1.96 38.85 -14.48
N VAL A 868 -1.33 39.09 -13.33
CA VAL A 868 -1.22 38.11 -12.24
C VAL A 868 -1.57 38.76 -10.91
N ILE A 869 -1.98 37.96 -9.93
CA ILE A 869 -2.28 38.43 -8.58
C ILE A 869 -0.97 38.74 -7.86
N THR A 870 -0.86 39.94 -7.30
CA THR A 870 0.32 40.45 -6.58
C THR A 870 0.06 40.67 -5.10
N GLU A 871 -1.20 40.83 -4.69
CA GLU A 871 -1.57 40.99 -3.28
C GLU A 871 -2.85 40.24 -2.95
N VAL A 872 -2.88 39.61 -1.77
CA VAL A 872 -4.08 39.02 -1.18
C VAL A 872 -4.36 39.73 0.13
N HIS A 873 -5.60 40.21 0.27
CA HIS A 873 -6.07 40.97 1.42
C HIS A 873 -7.25 40.23 2.05
N VAL A 874 -7.19 40.04 3.37
CA VAL A 874 -8.23 39.34 4.13
C VAL A 874 -8.67 40.23 5.27
N GLN A 875 -9.97 40.49 5.37
CA GLN A 875 -10.54 41.26 6.48
C GLN A 875 -10.37 40.45 7.79
N ARG A 876 -10.11 41.13 8.92
CA ARG A 876 -9.72 40.52 10.20
C ARG A 876 -10.66 39.42 10.75
N GLU A 877 -11.92 39.43 10.32
CA GLU A 877 -12.95 38.45 10.68
C GLU A 877 -13.35 37.53 9.50
N TYR A 878 -12.55 37.51 8.43
CA TYR A 878 -12.77 36.73 7.21
C TYR A 878 -14.10 37.00 6.50
N ARG A 879 -14.69 38.18 6.73
CA ARG A 879 -15.95 38.58 6.09
C ARG A 879 -15.78 39.01 4.63
N ALA A 880 -14.57 39.41 4.26
CA ALA A 880 -14.23 39.84 2.92
C ALA A 880 -12.82 39.40 2.50
N LEU A 881 -12.66 39.15 1.21
CA LEU A 881 -11.42 38.80 0.53
C LEU A 881 -11.23 39.78 -0.64
N ARG A 882 -10.06 40.40 -0.71
CA ARG A 882 -9.68 41.28 -1.82
C ARG A 882 -8.40 40.79 -2.49
N LEU A 883 -8.43 40.68 -3.81
CA LEU A 883 -7.28 40.30 -4.65
C LEU A 883 -6.84 41.51 -5.46
N VAL A 884 -5.54 41.80 -5.50
CA VAL A 884 -4.97 42.90 -6.30
C VAL A 884 -4.04 42.32 -7.35
N THR A 885 -4.10 42.84 -8.57
CA THR A 885 -3.29 42.37 -9.70
C THR A 885 -2.13 43.31 -10.04
N THR A 886 -1.23 42.86 -10.92
CA THR A 886 -0.15 43.68 -11.50
C THR A 886 -0.65 44.95 -12.19
N PHE A 887 -1.92 44.97 -12.65
CA PHE A 887 -2.54 46.14 -13.28
C PHE A 887 -3.24 47.07 -12.28
N GLY A 888 -3.13 46.78 -10.98
CA GLY A 888 -3.81 47.52 -9.92
C GLY A 888 -5.32 47.33 -9.90
N ARG A 889 -5.84 46.30 -10.60
CA ARG A 889 -7.27 45.95 -10.52
C ARG A 889 -7.53 45.20 -9.23
N GLU A 890 -8.69 45.48 -8.62
CA GLU A 890 -9.09 44.85 -7.37
C GLU A 890 -10.33 43.98 -7.58
N GLY A 891 -10.25 42.72 -7.15
CA GLY A 891 -11.38 41.79 -7.07
C GLY A 891 -11.85 41.67 -5.63
N HIS A 892 -13.10 42.01 -5.35
CA HIS A 892 -13.65 42.02 -3.99
C HIS A 892 -14.76 40.97 -3.82
N PHE A 893 -14.63 40.15 -2.78
CA PHE A 893 -15.59 39.12 -2.40
C PHE A 893 -16.04 39.32 -0.95
N GLY A 894 -17.29 39.00 -0.63
CA GLY A 894 -17.85 39.15 0.72
C GLY A 894 -18.47 40.52 1.00
N GLU A 895 -18.49 40.92 2.28
CA GLU A 895 -19.23 42.09 2.80
C GLU A 895 -18.68 43.43 2.29
N GLU A 896 -19.49 44.23 1.57
CA GLU A 896 -19.04 45.48 0.94
C GLU A 896 -19.11 46.75 1.81
N LYS A 897 -19.95 46.76 2.85
CA LYS A 897 -20.38 48.00 3.51
C LYS A 897 -19.35 48.63 4.45
N GLU A 898 -18.28 47.91 4.80
CA GLU A 898 -17.32 48.31 5.85
C GLU A 898 -15.87 48.45 5.35
N TRP A 899 -15.63 48.38 4.03
CA TRP A 899 -14.27 48.36 3.43
C TRP A 899 -13.38 49.55 3.79
N GLY A 900 -13.94 50.68 4.24
CA GLY A 900 -13.21 51.92 4.51
C GLY A 900 -12.73 52.16 5.95
N GLN A 901 -13.16 51.35 6.94
CA GLN A 901 -12.84 51.59 8.36
C GLN A 901 -12.21 50.40 9.09
N GLU A 902 -12.10 49.23 8.46
CA GLU A 902 -11.64 48.01 9.13
C GLU A 902 -10.18 47.66 8.86
N GLU A 903 -9.57 46.94 9.80
CA GLU A 903 -8.21 46.42 9.66
C GLU A 903 -8.18 45.22 8.68
N TRP A 904 -7.37 45.34 7.64
CA TRP A 904 -7.10 44.28 6.67
C TRP A 904 -5.73 43.67 6.94
N TRP A 905 -5.64 42.34 6.88
CA TRP A 905 -4.36 41.69 6.68
C TRP A 905 -4.01 41.69 5.20
N CYS A 906 -2.76 41.96 4.89
CA CYS A 906 -2.25 42.00 3.52
C CYS A 906 -1.00 41.14 3.41
N ARG A 907 -0.98 40.25 2.41
CA ARG A 907 0.23 39.56 1.96
C ARG A 907 0.49 39.96 0.51
N LYS A 908 1.54 40.76 0.32
CA LYS A 908 2.06 41.14 -1.01
C LYS A 908 3.15 40.17 -1.41
N ALA A 909 3.20 39.75 -2.68
CA ALA A 909 4.27 38.91 -3.18
C ALA A 909 5.63 39.62 -3.01
N GLY A 910 6.62 38.94 -2.42
CA GLY A 910 7.98 39.44 -2.32
C GLY A 910 8.71 39.41 -3.66
N GLU A 911 9.94 39.95 -3.70
CA GLU A 911 10.79 39.87 -4.88
C GLU A 911 11.06 38.40 -5.24
N GLY A 912 10.75 38.04 -6.49
CA GLY A 912 10.84 36.66 -6.97
C GLY A 912 9.73 35.73 -6.47
N GLU A 913 8.72 36.21 -5.75
CA GLU A 913 7.57 35.39 -5.35
C GLU A 913 6.41 35.56 -6.32
N VAL A 914 5.69 34.46 -6.60
CA VAL A 914 4.51 34.48 -7.46
C VAL A 914 3.39 33.66 -6.84
N PHE A 915 2.21 34.27 -6.66
CA PHE A 915 1.05 33.58 -6.11
C PHE A 915 0.47 32.56 -7.10
N LEU A 916 0.35 31.31 -6.66
CA LEU A 916 -0.25 30.21 -7.44
C LEU A 916 -1.63 29.81 -6.94
N GLY A 917 -2.03 30.24 -5.75
CA GLY A 917 -3.36 29.97 -5.22
C GLY A 917 -3.60 30.53 -3.84
N ILE A 918 -4.73 30.11 -3.27
CA ILE A 918 -5.06 30.27 -1.86
C ILE A 918 -5.44 28.91 -1.27
N SER A 919 -5.30 28.79 0.04
CA SER A 919 -5.95 27.73 0.82
C SER A 919 -7.07 28.34 1.63
N ALA A 920 -8.21 27.68 1.74
CA ALA A 920 -9.34 28.17 2.51
C ALA A 920 -9.91 27.10 3.44
N GLY A 921 -10.32 27.52 4.64
CA GLY A 921 -11.04 26.70 5.60
C GLY A 921 -12.43 27.27 5.89
N PHE A 922 -13.45 26.42 5.83
CA PHE A 922 -14.86 26.75 6.05
C PHE A 922 -15.35 26.06 7.32
N GLY A 923 -15.25 26.73 8.47
CA GLY A 923 -15.53 26.15 9.79
C GLY A 923 -16.45 26.99 10.69
N GLU A 924 -16.85 28.18 10.26
CA GLU A 924 -17.76 29.05 11.01
C GLU A 924 -19.18 28.94 10.43
N MET A 925 -20.18 28.77 11.30
CA MET A 925 -21.59 28.69 10.87
C MET A 925 -22.13 30.08 10.50
N ALA A 926 -22.91 30.16 9.43
CA ALA A 926 -23.53 31.40 8.97
C ALA A 926 -24.91 31.20 8.33
N GLY A 927 -25.61 32.33 8.14
CA GLY A 927 -26.95 32.37 7.57
C GLY A 927 -28.00 31.64 8.41
N TRP A 928 -28.23 32.10 9.64
CA TRP A 928 -29.28 31.55 10.51
C TRP A 928 -30.67 31.73 9.88
N SER A 929 -31.49 30.69 9.91
CA SER A 929 -32.89 30.72 9.50
C SER A 929 -33.78 30.62 10.72
N GLU A 930 -34.53 31.69 11.03
CA GLU A 930 -35.49 31.69 12.14
C GLU A 930 -36.63 30.69 11.91
N SER A 931 -37.15 30.61 10.68
CA SER A 931 -38.24 29.69 10.31
C SER A 931 -37.86 28.23 10.46
N ARG A 932 -36.56 27.91 10.37
CA ARG A 932 -36.05 26.53 10.48
C ARG A 932 -35.25 26.29 11.77
N ASN A 933 -35.05 27.33 12.57
CA ASN A 933 -34.25 27.30 13.79
C ASN A 933 -32.88 26.61 13.59
N THR A 934 -32.21 26.89 12.46
CA THR A 934 -30.92 26.25 12.10
C THR A 934 -30.06 27.14 11.21
N TRP A 935 -28.74 26.89 11.23
CA TRP A 935 -27.76 27.52 10.35
C TRP A 935 -27.86 26.93 8.93
N SER A 936 -27.51 27.70 7.90
CA SER A 936 -27.69 27.28 6.51
C SER A 936 -26.42 26.85 5.79
N HIS A 937 -25.23 27.26 6.25
CA HIS A 937 -23.96 26.95 5.62
C HIS A 937 -22.75 27.21 6.55
N TYR A 938 -21.58 26.73 6.12
CA TYR A 938 -20.28 27.17 6.63
C TYR A 938 -19.78 28.36 5.80
N LYS A 939 -19.29 29.41 6.46
CA LYS A 939 -18.58 30.51 5.82
C LYS A 939 -17.07 30.40 5.99
N LEU A 940 -16.36 31.17 5.17
CA LEU A 940 -14.92 31.33 5.23
C LEU A 940 -14.49 31.75 6.64
N SER A 941 -13.53 31.02 7.18
CA SER A 941 -13.04 31.20 8.56
C SER A 941 -11.51 31.18 8.64
N ARG A 942 -10.85 30.72 7.58
CA ARG A 942 -9.39 30.69 7.44
C ARG A 942 -9.00 30.89 6.00
N VAL A 943 -7.92 31.65 5.77
CA VAL A 943 -7.31 31.85 4.46
C VAL A 943 -5.79 31.77 4.60
N GLY A 944 -5.14 31.16 3.62
CA GLY A 944 -3.71 31.24 3.39
C GLY A 944 -3.42 31.44 1.91
N VAL A 945 -2.20 31.85 1.59
CA VAL A 945 -1.71 32.02 0.23
C VAL A 945 -0.69 30.95 -0.11
N VAL A 946 -0.69 30.54 -1.37
CA VAL A 946 0.26 29.58 -1.92
C VAL A 946 1.07 30.28 -2.99
N PHE A 947 2.39 30.22 -2.87
CA PHE A 947 3.28 30.88 -3.81
C PHE A 947 4.51 30.02 -4.12
N VAL A 948 5.20 30.40 -5.19
CA VAL A 948 6.49 29.85 -5.58
C VAL A 948 7.54 30.94 -5.64
N ARG A 949 8.80 30.54 -5.44
CA ARG A 949 9.95 31.41 -5.68
C ARG A 949 10.50 31.14 -7.08
N VAL A 950 10.71 32.21 -7.82
CA VAL A 950 11.15 32.23 -9.21
C VAL A 950 12.45 33.04 -9.25
N GLY A 951 13.50 32.45 -9.81
CA GLY A 951 14.79 33.13 -9.97
C GLY A 951 14.78 34.13 -11.12
N GLU A 952 15.88 34.86 -11.31
CA GLU A 952 16.04 35.89 -12.34
C GLU A 952 15.75 35.38 -13.77
N GLU A 953 16.00 34.09 -14.04
CA GLU A 953 15.72 33.45 -15.34
C GLU A 953 14.24 33.00 -15.51
N GLY A 954 13.34 33.33 -14.58
CA GLY A 954 11.97 32.83 -14.60
C GLY A 954 11.85 31.34 -14.23
N LYS A 955 12.93 30.71 -13.78
CA LYS A 955 12.95 29.30 -13.35
C LYS A 955 12.54 29.18 -11.89
N VAL A 956 11.65 28.24 -11.61
CA VAL A 956 11.22 27.91 -10.26
C VAL A 956 12.42 27.42 -9.44
N VAL A 957 12.67 28.09 -8.32
CA VAL A 957 13.73 27.74 -7.38
C VAL A 957 13.16 26.73 -6.38
N LYS A 958 13.71 25.51 -6.38
CA LYS A 958 13.39 24.54 -5.31
C LYS A 958 13.84 25.14 -3.98
N VAL A 959 12.98 25.05 -2.97
CA VAL A 959 13.32 25.44 -1.61
C VAL A 959 14.30 24.39 -1.08
N SER A 960 15.58 24.53 -1.38
CA SER A 960 16.61 23.69 -0.76
C SER A 960 16.81 24.16 0.66
N ALA A 961 16.70 23.26 1.64
CA ALA A 961 17.30 23.47 2.96
C ALA A 961 18.74 23.96 2.78
N PRO A 962 19.22 24.92 3.58
CA PRO A 962 20.55 25.48 3.43
C PRO A 962 21.58 24.36 3.37
N LYS A 963 22.29 24.24 2.23
CA LYS A 963 23.29 23.19 2.01
C LYS A 963 24.34 23.28 3.13
N ILE A 964 24.38 22.26 3.99
CA ILE A 964 25.46 22.05 4.95
C ILE A 964 26.73 21.89 4.11
N LYS A 965 27.64 22.86 4.19
CA LYS A 965 29.00 22.68 3.67
C LYS A 965 29.66 21.63 4.57
N THR A 966 29.84 20.42 4.04
CA THR A 966 30.69 19.40 4.66
C THR A 966 32.08 20.00 4.86
N PRO A 967 32.66 19.99 6.08
CA PRO A 967 34.04 20.42 6.24
C PRO A 967 34.93 19.46 5.44
N GLN A 968 35.71 20.02 4.51
CA GLN A 968 36.76 19.29 3.82
C GLN A 968 37.67 18.65 4.85
N THR A 969 37.84 17.34 4.75
CA THR A 969 38.78 16.54 5.50
C THR A 969 40.20 17.09 5.29
N ALA A 970 40.67 17.91 6.23
CA ALA A 970 42.09 18.23 6.33
C ALA A 970 42.82 16.96 6.79
N ALA A 971 43.64 16.41 5.90
CA ALA A 971 44.53 15.30 6.18
C ALA A 971 45.46 15.64 7.36
N CYS A 972 45.33 14.90 8.47
CA CYS A 972 46.29 14.95 9.56
C CYS A 972 47.52 14.11 9.18
N THR A 973 48.62 14.79 8.88
CA THR A 973 49.98 14.22 8.86
C THR A 973 50.53 14.23 10.29
N PRO A 974 51.22 13.17 10.76
CA PRO A 974 51.76 13.15 12.12
C PRO A 974 53.12 13.88 12.15
N VAL A 975 53.25 14.87 13.04
CA VAL A 975 54.54 15.48 13.39
C VAL A 975 54.92 15.06 14.80
N ALA A 976 56.18 14.66 14.92
CA ALA A 976 56.82 14.07 16.07
C ALA A 976 57.27 15.09 17.13
N THR A 977 57.42 14.57 18.35
CA THR A 977 58.42 14.89 19.39
C THR A 977 58.60 16.32 19.87
N PHE A 978 58.41 16.53 21.18
CA PHE A 978 59.39 17.23 22.04
C PHE A 978 59.36 16.76 23.51
N HIS A 979 60.55 16.83 24.12
CA HIS A 979 61.05 16.33 25.41
C HIS A 979 60.35 16.84 26.69
N SER A 980 60.08 15.95 27.67
CA SER A 980 60.85 15.69 28.90
C SER A 980 61.10 16.87 29.85
N MET A 981 60.46 16.85 31.03
CA MET A 981 61.09 17.05 32.35
C MET A 981 60.33 16.25 33.44
N LYS A 982 61.09 15.52 34.28
CA LYS A 982 60.70 14.71 35.47
C LYS A 982 60.72 15.58 36.76
N PRO A 983 60.64 15.03 38.01
CA PRO A 983 59.51 14.34 38.67
C PRO A 983 59.28 14.81 40.14
N GLY A 984 58.26 14.27 40.82
CA GLY A 984 58.13 14.22 42.29
C GLY A 984 56.96 13.31 42.69
N VAL A 985 57.17 12.02 43.03
CA VAL A 985 57.23 11.43 44.40
C VAL A 985 55.90 11.61 45.15
N ALA A 986 55.20 10.62 45.72
CA ALA A 986 55.27 9.16 45.86
C ALA A 986 53.89 8.67 46.37
N GLY A 987 53.60 7.36 46.27
CA GLY A 987 52.46 6.75 46.97
C GLY A 987 52.02 5.41 46.39
N ASP A 988 52.72 4.34 46.79
CA ASP A 988 52.46 2.94 46.49
C ASP A 988 51.06 2.46 46.92
N TYR A 989 50.45 1.58 46.12
CA TYR A 989 49.90 0.27 46.55
C TYR A 989 49.65 -0.58 45.28
N GLY A 990 50.45 -1.63 45.11
CA GLY A 990 50.30 -2.60 44.02
C GLY A 990 49.36 -3.75 44.38
N MET A 991 48.77 -4.38 43.37
CA MET A 991 48.82 -5.83 43.21
C MET A 991 48.51 -6.26 41.77
N THR A 992 49.31 -7.23 41.36
CA THR A 992 49.53 -7.88 40.08
C THR A 992 48.36 -8.69 39.52
N ALA A 993 48.19 -8.64 38.20
CA ALA A 993 47.48 -9.63 37.40
C ALA A 993 48.39 -10.85 37.11
N ALA A 994 47.82 -12.05 37.16
CA ALA A 994 48.44 -13.28 36.65
C ALA A 994 47.46 -14.04 35.74
N PHE A 995 47.89 -14.19 34.49
CA PHE A 995 47.41 -15.13 33.49
C PHE A 995 47.52 -16.58 33.99
N LEU A 996 46.54 -17.44 33.68
CA LEU A 996 46.77 -18.88 33.48
C LEU A 996 45.68 -19.50 32.59
N ARG A 997 46.13 -20.05 31.45
CA ARG A 997 45.44 -21.08 30.67
C ARG A 997 45.44 -22.39 31.46
N THR A 998 44.36 -23.16 31.43
CA THR A 998 44.43 -24.64 31.43
C THR A 998 43.19 -25.29 30.81
N ASN A 999 43.48 -26.29 29.98
CA ASN A 999 42.59 -27.33 29.44
C ASN A 999 41.83 -28.10 30.52
N GLY A 1000 40.70 -28.71 30.14
CA GLY A 1000 40.08 -29.77 30.95
C GLY A 1000 38.82 -30.36 30.35
N ALA A 1001 38.98 -31.35 29.46
CA ALA A 1001 37.91 -32.27 29.08
C ALA A 1001 37.48 -33.14 30.28
N ARG A 1002 36.18 -33.37 30.46
CA ARG A 1002 35.68 -34.63 31.05
C ARG A 1002 34.21 -34.90 30.72
N LYS A 1003 34.01 -36.08 30.13
CA LYS A 1003 32.76 -36.84 30.03
C LYS A 1003 32.13 -37.04 31.42
N HIS A 1004 30.80 -37.07 31.49
CA HIS A 1004 30.11 -38.11 32.27
C HIS A 1004 28.73 -38.44 31.69
N VAL A 1005 28.57 -39.74 31.43
CA VAL A 1005 27.32 -40.46 31.20
C VAL A 1005 26.67 -40.73 32.56
N GLY A 1006 25.34 -40.65 32.64
CA GLY A 1006 24.54 -41.14 33.77
C GLY A 1006 23.09 -41.36 33.35
N LYS A 1007 22.68 -42.63 33.28
CA LYS A 1007 21.36 -43.15 32.92
C LYS A 1007 20.44 -43.24 34.15
N ARG A 1008 19.12 -43.08 33.90
CA ARG A 1008 17.93 -43.70 34.53
C ARG A 1008 17.64 -43.42 36.02
N VAL A 1009 16.43 -42.89 36.28
CA VAL A 1009 15.19 -43.69 36.47
C VAL A 1009 14.13 -43.13 35.55
#